data_AF-A0A8E9SL72-F1
#
_entry.id   AF-A0A8E9SL72-F1
#
_cell.length_a   1.000
_cell.length_b   1.000
_cell.length_c   1.000
_cell.angle_alpha   90.00
_cell.angle_beta   90.00
_cell.angle_gamma   90.00
#
_symmetry.space_group_name_H-M   'P 1'
#
loop_
_entity.id
_entity.type
_entity.pdbx_description
1 polymer ?
#
loop_
_entity_poly.entity_id
_entity_poly.type
_entity_poly.pdbx_seq_one_letter_code
_entity_poly.pdbx_strand_id
1 'polypeptide(L)'
;MLPKANRIPYAMTVHGDTRIDNYYWLRDDTRSQPEVLDYLHQENEYGRKVMSSQQALQDRILKEIIDRIPPREVSAPYVKNGYRYRYIYEPGCEYAIYQRQSALSEEWDVWETLLDANQRAAHSEFYTLGGLAITPDNTIMALAEDYLSRRQYGLRFRNLESGNWYPELLDNVAPEFVWANDSLTLYYVRKHKKTLLPYQVWRHTIGTPSSQDELVYEEKDDTFYVSLHKTTSQHYVVIHIASATTSEVLLLDAELADAEPFSFLPRRKDHEYSLDHYQHKFYLRSNRNGKNFGLYRTRVRNENAWEELIPPREHIMLEGFTLFTDWLVVEERQRGLTSLRQINRKTREVIGIAFDDPAYVTWLAYNPEPETSRLRYGYSSMTTPDTLFELDMDTGERRVLKQTEVPGFDSGCYQSEHLWITARDGVEVPVSLVYHQKYFRKGQNPLLVYGYGSYGSSIDADFSSSRLSLLDRGFVYAIVHVRGGGELGQQWYEDGKFLKKRNTFNDYLDACDALLKLGYGSPSLCYGMGGSAGGMLMGVAINERPELFHGVIAQVPFVDVLTTMLDESIPLTTGEFEEWGNPQEIEYYDYMKSYSPYDNVKAQDYPHLLVTTGLHDSQVQYWEPAKWVAKLRELKTDQRLLLLCTDMDSGHGGKSGRFKSYEGVALEFAFLIGLAQGTLHSA
;
A
#
# COMPACT_ATOMS: atom_id res chain seq x y z
N MET A 1 -35.63 5.38 4.38
CA MET A 1 -36.10 3.98 4.35
C MET A 1 -34.84 3.12 4.34
N LEU A 2 -34.85 1.91 4.89
CA LEU A 2 -33.69 1.03 4.78
C LEU A 2 -33.53 0.62 3.31
N PRO A 3 -32.36 0.81 2.67
CA PRO A 3 -32.16 0.41 1.29
C PRO A 3 -32.35 -1.09 1.14
N LYS A 4 -32.96 -1.52 0.02
CA LYS A 4 -33.18 -2.94 -0.27
C LYS A 4 -32.91 -3.18 -1.75
N ALA A 5 -31.78 -3.82 -2.04
CA ALA A 5 -31.45 -4.23 -3.39
C ALA A 5 -32.47 -5.24 -3.93
N ASN A 6 -32.81 -5.10 -5.21
CA ASN A 6 -33.62 -6.09 -5.91
C ASN A 6 -32.91 -7.44 -5.94
N ARG A 7 -33.68 -8.52 -5.80
CA ARG A 7 -33.17 -9.88 -5.95
C ARG A 7 -33.41 -10.34 -7.38
N ILE A 8 -32.33 -10.47 -8.14
CA ILE A 8 -32.35 -10.99 -9.51
C ILE A 8 -31.49 -12.26 -9.50
N PRO A 9 -32.11 -13.46 -9.42
CA PRO A 9 -31.34 -14.70 -9.33
C PRO A 9 -30.43 -14.89 -10.54
N TYR A 10 -29.13 -14.97 -10.30
CA TYR A 10 -28.12 -15.32 -11.29
C TYR A 10 -27.45 -16.63 -10.90
N ALA A 11 -27.69 -17.69 -11.66
CA ALA A 11 -27.14 -19.01 -11.37
C ALA A 11 -25.77 -19.19 -12.03
N MET A 12 -24.77 -19.56 -11.23
CA MET A 12 -23.41 -19.89 -11.68
C MET A 12 -23.11 -21.33 -11.30
N THR A 13 -22.74 -22.16 -12.28
CA THR A 13 -22.41 -23.57 -12.03
C THR A 13 -20.97 -23.85 -12.41
N VAL A 14 -20.19 -24.28 -11.42
CA VAL A 14 -18.78 -24.67 -11.58
C VAL A 14 -18.58 -25.95 -10.78
N HIS A 15 -17.85 -26.93 -11.32
CA HIS A 15 -17.62 -28.25 -10.70
C HIS A 15 -18.88 -29.00 -10.23
N GLY A 16 -20.03 -28.74 -10.86
CA GLY A 16 -21.31 -29.36 -10.48
C GLY A 16 -21.98 -28.72 -9.25
N ASP A 17 -21.40 -27.67 -8.67
CA ASP A 17 -22.02 -26.85 -7.63
C ASP A 17 -22.66 -25.60 -8.24
N THR A 18 -23.96 -25.42 -8.01
CA THR A 18 -24.71 -24.25 -8.49
C THR A 18 -24.89 -23.24 -7.35
N ARG A 19 -24.20 -22.10 -7.45
CA ARG A 19 -24.39 -20.94 -6.58
C ARG A 19 -25.40 -19.98 -7.21
N ILE A 20 -26.32 -19.45 -6.41
CA ILE A 20 -27.26 -18.40 -6.83
C ILE A 20 -26.82 -17.08 -6.21
N ASP A 21 -26.41 -16.15 -7.06
CA ASP A 21 -26.10 -14.78 -6.69
C ASP A 21 -27.29 -13.87 -7.03
N ASN A 22 -28.04 -13.44 -6.02
CA ASN A 22 -29.20 -12.56 -6.21
C ASN A 22 -28.81 -11.11 -6.56
N TYR A 23 -27.54 -10.75 -6.40
CA TYR A 23 -27.04 -9.38 -6.46
C TYR A 23 -25.96 -9.20 -7.54
N TYR A 24 -25.75 -10.20 -8.41
CA TYR A 24 -24.80 -10.14 -9.51
C TYR A 24 -24.99 -8.90 -10.40
N TRP A 25 -26.23 -8.43 -10.54
CA TRP A 25 -26.61 -7.25 -11.32
C TRP A 25 -26.01 -5.92 -10.81
N LEU A 26 -25.50 -5.87 -9.57
CA LEU A 26 -24.81 -4.69 -9.05
C LEU A 26 -23.44 -4.48 -9.69
N ARG A 27 -22.90 -5.48 -10.40
CA ARG A 27 -21.71 -5.29 -11.23
C ARG A 27 -22.08 -4.55 -12.51
N ASP A 28 -21.58 -3.34 -12.62
CA ASP A 28 -21.53 -2.58 -13.87
C ASP A 28 -20.12 -2.06 -14.12
N ASP A 29 -19.45 -2.65 -15.12
CA ASP A 29 -18.09 -2.28 -15.52
C ASP A 29 -18.02 -0.84 -16.08
N THR A 30 -19.12 -0.31 -16.64
CA THR A 30 -19.16 1.07 -17.16
C THR A 30 -19.37 2.12 -16.07
N ARG A 31 -19.81 1.70 -14.87
CA ARG A 31 -20.08 2.55 -13.68
C ARG A 31 -21.09 3.67 -13.97
N SER A 32 -22.07 3.39 -14.82
CA SER A 32 -23.04 4.38 -15.30
C SER A 32 -24.48 3.87 -15.33
N GLN A 33 -24.72 2.59 -15.00
CA GLN A 33 -26.07 2.02 -14.99
C GLN A 33 -26.93 2.67 -13.89
N PRO A 34 -28.08 3.31 -14.24
CA PRO A 34 -28.88 4.05 -13.28
C PRO A 34 -29.33 3.24 -12.06
N GLU A 35 -29.79 2.00 -12.26
CA GLU A 35 -30.27 1.16 -11.15
C GLU A 35 -29.18 0.82 -10.13
N VAL A 36 -27.93 0.67 -10.59
CA VAL A 36 -26.78 0.43 -9.72
C VAL A 36 -26.44 1.70 -8.95
N LEU A 37 -26.32 2.83 -9.65
CA LEU A 37 -26.04 4.13 -9.02
C LEU A 37 -27.12 4.52 -8.01
N ASP A 38 -28.39 4.29 -8.32
CA ASP A 38 -29.51 4.55 -7.42
C ASP A 38 -29.39 3.73 -6.13
N TYR A 39 -28.99 2.46 -6.20
CA TYR A 39 -28.77 1.65 -4.99
C TYR A 39 -27.62 2.20 -4.13
N LEU A 40 -26.49 2.55 -4.76
CA LEU A 40 -25.33 3.14 -4.06
C LEU A 40 -25.69 4.48 -3.41
N HIS A 41 -26.44 5.34 -4.11
CA HIS A 41 -26.93 6.61 -3.57
C HIS A 41 -27.90 6.41 -2.38
N GLN A 42 -28.78 5.41 -2.44
CA GLN A 42 -29.69 5.08 -1.33
C GLN A 42 -28.91 4.60 -0.09
N GLU A 43 -27.90 3.74 -0.27
CA GLU A 43 -27.02 3.32 0.82
C GLU A 43 -26.24 4.50 1.42
N ASN A 44 -25.70 5.38 0.58
CA ASN A 44 -25.05 6.61 1.03
C ASN A 44 -25.99 7.55 1.80
N GLU A 45 -27.24 7.70 1.35
CA GLU A 45 -28.24 8.49 2.07
C GLU A 45 -28.60 7.87 3.42
N TYR A 46 -28.75 6.54 3.47
CA TYR A 46 -28.99 5.82 4.72
C TYR A 46 -27.81 5.99 5.70
N GLY A 47 -26.58 5.81 5.23
CA GLY A 47 -25.36 6.02 6.01
C GLY A 47 -25.27 7.43 6.59
N ARG A 48 -25.46 8.46 5.75
CA ARG A 48 -25.50 9.87 6.20
C ARG A 48 -26.60 10.12 7.22
N LYS A 49 -27.79 9.56 7.02
CA LYS A 49 -28.89 9.71 7.97
C LYS A 49 -28.56 9.12 9.34
N VAL A 50 -28.01 7.91 9.39
CA VAL A 50 -27.60 7.26 10.65
C VAL A 50 -26.49 8.05 11.34
N MET A 51 -25.47 8.44 10.58
CA MET A 51 -24.30 9.16 11.10
C MET A 51 -24.55 10.64 11.43
N SER A 52 -25.71 11.20 11.04
CA SER A 52 -26.06 12.60 11.32
C SER A 52 -26.00 12.97 12.80
N SER A 53 -26.33 12.04 13.70
CA SER A 53 -26.21 12.21 15.16
C SER A 53 -24.76 12.40 15.63
N GLN A 54 -23.78 11.94 14.85
CA GLN A 54 -22.36 12.02 15.15
C GLN A 54 -21.64 13.11 14.36
N GLN A 55 -22.34 13.95 13.58
CA GLN A 55 -21.69 14.98 12.76
C GLN A 55 -20.77 15.89 13.58
N ALA A 56 -21.22 16.35 14.75
CA ALA A 56 -20.41 17.19 15.63
C ALA A 56 -19.17 16.47 16.21
N LEU A 57 -19.22 15.14 16.33
CA LEU A 57 -18.08 14.32 16.73
C LEU A 57 -17.12 14.13 15.56
N GLN A 58 -17.64 13.82 14.37
CA GLN A 58 -16.88 13.69 13.14
C GLN A 58 -16.12 14.98 12.81
N ASP A 59 -16.79 16.14 12.84
CA ASP A 59 -16.17 17.45 12.59
C ASP A 59 -15.05 17.75 13.60
N ARG A 60 -15.25 17.36 14.87
CA ARG A 60 -14.25 17.54 15.92
C ARG A 60 -13.03 16.65 15.69
N ILE A 61 -13.24 15.38 15.35
CA ILE A 61 -12.15 14.44 15.04
C ILE A 61 -11.38 14.94 13.82
N LEU A 62 -12.06 15.32 12.74
CA LEU A 62 -11.42 15.89 11.57
C LEU A 62 -10.58 17.11 11.92
N LYS A 63 -11.15 18.04 12.71
CA LYS A 63 -10.42 19.21 13.20
C LYS A 63 -9.20 18.82 14.03
N GLU A 64 -9.32 17.88 14.97
CA GLU A 64 -8.19 17.40 15.78
C GLU A 64 -7.07 16.81 14.90
N ILE A 65 -7.42 16.06 13.85
CA ILE A 65 -6.44 15.49 12.92
C ILE A 65 -5.73 16.62 12.14
N ILE A 66 -6.49 17.57 11.60
CA ILE A 66 -5.96 18.72 10.85
C ILE A 66 -5.09 19.62 11.74
N ASP A 67 -5.51 19.88 12.98
CA ASP A 67 -4.75 20.71 13.94
C ASP A 67 -3.40 20.08 14.32
N ARG A 68 -3.26 18.75 14.15
CA ARG A 68 -2.00 18.01 14.34
C ARG A 68 -1.11 17.99 13.08
N ILE A 69 -1.53 18.63 12.00
CA ILE A 69 -0.75 18.79 10.77
C ILE A 69 -0.26 20.23 10.69
N PRO A 70 1.07 20.46 10.58
CA PRO A 70 1.60 21.81 10.42
C PRO A 70 0.98 22.52 9.20
N PRO A 71 0.40 23.73 9.33
CA PRO A 71 -0.24 24.42 8.21
C PRO A 71 0.70 24.58 7.02
N ARG A 72 1.97 24.89 7.31
CA ARG A 72 3.06 24.90 6.33
C ARG A 72 4.03 23.78 6.63
N GLU A 73 4.40 23.03 5.60
CA GLU A 73 5.37 21.95 5.73
C GLU A 73 6.38 21.98 4.59
N VAL A 74 7.65 21.81 4.92
CA VAL A 74 8.75 21.74 3.96
C VAL A 74 9.42 20.37 4.07
N SER A 75 9.66 19.71 2.95
CA SER A 75 10.39 18.44 2.94
C SER A 75 11.87 18.65 3.26
N ALA A 76 12.54 17.61 3.76
CA ALA A 76 14.01 17.62 3.80
C ALA A 76 14.53 17.67 2.35
N PRO A 77 15.42 18.61 2.00
CA PRO A 77 15.92 18.72 0.64
C PRO A 77 16.86 17.57 0.31
N TYR A 78 16.87 17.13 -0.95
CA TYR A 78 17.87 16.19 -1.48
C TYR A 78 18.57 16.78 -2.69
N VAL A 79 19.79 16.32 -2.98
CA VAL A 79 20.54 16.73 -4.18
C VAL A 79 20.49 15.59 -5.18
N LYS A 80 20.23 15.91 -6.44
CA LYS A 80 20.29 14.99 -7.58
C LYS A 80 20.75 15.76 -8.81
N ASN A 81 21.72 15.23 -9.55
CA ASN A 81 22.14 15.76 -10.84
C ASN A 81 22.42 17.29 -10.84
N GLY A 82 23.13 17.77 -9.82
CA GLY A 82 23.52 19.19 -9.69
C GLY A 82 22.43 20.14 -9.16
N TYR A 83 21.24 19.64 -8.83
CA TYR A 83 20.14 20.43 -8.27
C TYR A 83 19.71 19.93 -6.90
N ARG A 84 19.31 20.85 -6.03
CA ARG A 84 18.65 20.58 -4.75
C ARG A 84 17.14 20.64 -4.96
N TYR A 85 16.41 19.63 -4.50
CA TYR A 85 14.96 19.50 -4.65
C TYR A 85 14.27 19.47 -3.30
N ARG A 86 13.05 20.01 -3.26
CA ARG A 86 12.14 19.88 -2.13
C ARG A 86 10.69 19.98 -2.60
N TYR A 87 9.77 19.65 -1.70
CA TYR A 87 8.37 20.04 -1.84
C TYR A 87 7.91 20.84 -0.63
N ILE A 88 6.89 21.66 -0.84
CA ILE A 88 6.26 22.48 0.20
C ILE A 88 4.75 22.31 0.14
N TYR A 89 4.11 22.18 1.29
CA TYR A 89 2.69 22.48 1.44
C TYR A 89 2.55 23.87 2.06
N GLU A 90 1.90 24.78 1.35
CA GLU A 90 1.55 26.10 1.90
C GLU A 90 0.20 26.04 2.65
N PRO A 91 -0.06 26.97 3.59
CA PRO A 91 -1.30 26.96 4.36
C PRO A 91 -2.55 26.94 3.47
N GLY A 92 -3.45 25.99 3.75
CA GLY A 92 -4.70 25.81 3.01
C GLY A 92 -4.58 25.06 1.69
N CYS A 93 -3.37 24.66 1.26
CA CYS A 93 -3.17 23.86 0.06
C CYS A 93 -3.33 22.35 0.34
N GLU A 94 -4.07 21.67 -0.52
CA GLU A 94 -4.28 20.21 -0.48
C GLU A 94 -3.11 19.45 -1.10
N TYR A 95 -2.34 20.09 -1.99
CA TYR A 95 -1.30 19.43 -2.77
C TYR A 95 0.05 20.16 -2.66
N ALA A 96 1.12 19.41 -2.88
CA ALA A 96 2.48 19.89 -2.76
C ALA A 96 2.88 20.80 -3.92
N ILE A 97 3.70 21.81 -3.62
CA ILE A 97 4.43 22.62 -4.60
C ILE A 97 5.85 22.08 -4.67
N TYR A 98 6.24 21.57 -5.84
CA TYR A 98 7.55 21.00 -6.10
C TYR A 98 8.51 22.09 -6.56
N GLN A 99 9.68 22.14 -5.93
CA GLN A 99 10.67 23.18 -6.16
C GLN A 99 12.07 22.59 -6.35
N ARG A 100 12.91 23.33 -7.08
CA ARG A 100 14.34 23.06 -7.16
C ARG A 100 15.17 24.33 -7.07
N GLN A 101 16.46 24.18 -6.82
CA GLN A 101 17.47 25.21 -7.02
C GLN A 101 18.81 24.57 -7.39
N SER A 102 19.76 25.35 -7.92
CA SER A 102 21.12 24.86 -8.14
C SER A 102 21.73 24.38 -6.82
N ALA A 103 22.46 23.25 -6.85
CA ALA A 103 23.19 22.76 -5.69
C ALA A 103 24.36 23.68 -5.30
N LEU A 104 24.79 24.56 -6.22
CA LEU A 104 25.80 25.60 -5.96
C LEU A 104 25.23 26.84 -5.25
N SER A 105 23.91 27.00 -5.26
CA SER A 105 23.22 28.08 -4.55
C SER A 105 23.15 27.79 -3.06
N GLU A 106 23.21 28.86 -2.28
CA GLU A 106 22.99 28.78 -0.85
C GLU A 106 21.54 28.38 -0.57
N GLU A 107 21.25 27.73 0.56
CA GLU A 107 19.90 27.22 0.85
C GLU A 107 18.83 28.32 0.98
N TRP A 108 19.26 29.53 1.35
CA TRP A 108 18.40 30.71 1.48
C TRP A 108 18.15 31.45 0.16
N ASP A 109 18.77 31.03 -0.94
CA ASP A 109 18.50 31.59 -2.26
C ASP A 109 17.09 31.22 -2.75
N VAL A 110 16.67 31.84 -3.86
CA VAL A 110 15.33 31.67 -4.43
C VAL A 110 15.19 30.28 -5.06
N TRP A 111 14.11 29.59 -4.69
CA TRP A 111 13.75 28.29 -5.26
C TRP A 111 12.85 28.47 -6.49
N GLU A 112 13.15 27.76 -7.57
CA GLU A 112 12.34 27.65 -8.78
C GLU A 112 11.18 26.70 -8.54
N THR A 113 9.95 27.11 -8.85
CA THR A 113 8.78 26.22 -8.83
C THR A 113 8.72 25.39 -10.11
N LEU A 114 8.88 24.06 -9.96
CA LEU A 114 8.72 23.10 -11.04
C LEU A 114 7.25 22.84 -11.36
N LEU A 115 6.47 22.57 -10.31
CA LEU A 115 5.07 22.18 -10.41
C LEU A 115 4.30 22.64 -9.17
N ASP A 116 3.21 23.37 -9.38
CA ASP A 116 2.20 23.61 -8.36
C ASP A 116 1.04 22.63 -8.59
N ALA A 117 0.99 21.56 -7.79
CA ALA A 117 -0.05 20.54 -7.93
C ALA A 117 -1.46 21.08 -7.60
N ASN A 118 -1.58 22.19 -6.85
CA ASN A 118 -2.88 22.81 -6.58
C ASN A 118 -3.46 23.43 -7.86
N GLN A 119 -2.62 24.06 -8.67
CA GLN A 119 -3.03 24.57 -9.99
C GLN A 119 -3.42 23.43 -10.93
N ARG A 120 -2.71 22.29 -10.85
CA ARG A 120 -3.04 21.09 -11.65
C ARG A 120 -4.38 20.48 -11.23
N ALA A 121 -4.73 20.55 -9.95
CA ALA A 121 -5.95 19.96 -9.39
C ALA A 121 -7.18 20.88 -9.38
N ALA A 122 -7.05 22.18 -9.68
CA ALA A 122 -8.07 23.21 -9.42
C ALA A 122 -9.45 22.97 -10.08
N HIS A 123 -9.54 22.11 -11.09
CA HIS A 123 -10.77 21.80 -11.82
C HIS A 123 -11.10 20.31 -11.82
N SER A 124 -10.67 19.57 -10.81
CA SER A 124 -10.86 18.13 -10.72
C SER A 124 -11.24 17.71 -9.30
N GLU A 125 -12.18 16.78 -9.20
CA GLU A 125 -12.62 16.22 -7.91
C GLU A 125 -11.54 15.34 -7.28
N PHE A 126 -10.69 14.72 -8.12
CA PHE A 126 -9.55 13.92 -7.73
C PHE A 126 -8.28 14.38 -8.47
N TYR A 127 -7.13 14.32 -7.79
CA TYR A 127 -5.82 14.51 -8.40
C TYR A 127 -4.75 13.70 -7.67
N THR A 128 -3.95 12.96 -8.43
CA THR A 128 -2.72 12.33 -7.92
C THR A 128 -1.59 12.54 -8.91
N LEU A 129 -0.46 13.03 -8.41
CA LEU A 129 0.81 13.00 -9.12
C LEU A 129 1.47 11.64 -8.88
N GLY A 130 1.49 10.79 -9.90
CA GLY A 130 2.08 9.44 -9.84
C GLY A 130 3.59 9.42 -9.95
N GLY A 131 4.18 10.35 -10.69
CA GLY A 131 5.62 10.43 -10.90
C GLY A 131 6.04 11.77 -11.46
N LEU A 132 7.27 12.18 -11.14
CA LEU A 132 7.93 13.38 -11.66
C LEU A 132 9.41 13.07 -11.86
N ALA A 133 9.92 13.23 -13.08
CA ALA A 133 11.35 13.09 -13.35
C ALA A 133 11.82 14.16 -14.35
N ILE A 134 13.08 14.54 -14.22
CA ILE A 134 13.73 15.54 -15.08
C ILE A 134 14.83 14.84 -15.88
N THR A 135 15.04 15.31 -17.11
CA THR A 135 16.09 14.83 -18.00
C THR A 135 17.50 15.00 -17.41
N PRO A 136 18.47 14.17 -17.81
CA PRO A 136 19.87 14.28 -17.41
C PRO A 136 20.51 15.66 -17.65
N ASP A 137 20.12 16.38 -18.70
CA ASP A 137 20.58 17.74 -18.97
C ASP A 137 19.85 18.84 -18.15
N ASN A 138 18.87 18.45 -17.31
CA ASN A 138 18.03 19.31 -16.49
C ASN A 138 17.06 20.25 -17.24
N THR A 139 16.78 20.01 -18.53
CA THR A 139 15.99 20.92 -19.38
C THR A 139 14.51 20.57 -19.51
N ILE A 140 14.12 19.29 -19.35
CA ILE A 140 12.73 18.84 -19.55
C ILE A 140 12.24 18.09 -18.30
N MET A 141 11.03 18.42 -17.85
CA MET A 141 10.30 17.70 -16.82
C MET A 141 9.20 16.84 -17.44
N ALA A 142 9.14 15.58 -17.04
CA ALA A 142 8.02 14.67 -17.28
C ALA A 142 7.24 14.45 -15.97
N LEU A 143 5.92 14.29 -16.08
CA LEU A 143 5.04 13.96 -14.97
C LEU A 143 3.88 13.07 -15.37
N ALA A 144 3.50 12.16 -14.48
CA ALA A 144 2.35 11.26 -14.61
C ALA A 144 1.22 11.73 -13.69
N GLU A 145 0.03 11.98 -14.24
CA GLU A 145 -1.12 12.50 -13.47
C GLU A 145 -2.37 11.64 -13.65
N ASP A 146 -3.05 11.32 -12.55
CA ASP A 146 -4.36 10.67 -12.51
C ASP A 146 -5.40 11.65 -11.94
N TYR A 147 -6.51 11.79 -12.67
CA TYR A 147 -7.63 12.66 -12.33
C TYR A 147 -8.93 11.89 -12.01
N LEU A 148 -8.88 10.56 -12.06
CA LEU A 148 -10.05 9.66 -11.95
C LEU A 148 -9.92 8.62 -10.83
N SER A 149 -8.78 8.57 -10.14
CA SER A 149 -8.50 7.61 -9.06
C SER A 149 -8.51 6.14 -9.50
N ARG A 150 -8.36 5.90 -10.80
CA ARG A 150 -8.36 4.57 -11.41
C ARG A 150 -6.95 4.03 -11.63
N ARG A 151 -5.92 4.80 -11.25
CA ARG A 151 -4.50 4.52 -11.51
C ARG A 151 -4.21 4.39 -12.99
N GLN A 152 -4.86 5.21 -13.80
CA GLN A 152 -4.59 5.37 -15.23
C GLN A 152 -4.04 6.78 -15.40
N TYR A 153 -2.75 6.89 -15.70
CA TYR A 153 -2.06 8.17 -15.71
C TYR A 153 -1.94 8.70 -17.14
N GLY A 154 -1.92 10.02 -17.26
CA GLY A 154 -1.47 10.73 -18.45
C GLY A 154 -0.07 11.32 -18.23
N LEU A 155 0.88 11.02 -19.12
CA LEU A 155 2.21 11.62 -19.11
C LEU A 155 2.24 12.91 -19.92
N ARG A 156 2.78 13.97 -19.30
CA ARG A 156 2.98 15.29 -19.91
C ARG A 156 4.41 15.76 -19.72
N PHE A 157 4.84 16.63 -20.64
CA PHE A 157 6.20 17.15 -20.66
C PHE A 157 6.21 18.68 -20.64
N ARG A 158 7.18 19.25 -19.94
CA ARG A 158 7.40 20.69 -19.84
C ARG A 158 8.87 21.02 -20.04
N ASN A 159 9.16 21.91 -20.97
CA ASN A 159 10.49 22.49 -21.11
C ASN A 159 10.70 23.52 -20.00
N LEU A 160 11.73 23.33 -19.18
CA LEU A 160 11.99 24.13 -17.98
C LEU A 160 12.68 25.47 -18.30
N GLU A 161 13.32 25.59 -19.46
CA GLU A 161 13.96 26.85 -19.89
C GLU A 161 12.95 27.86 -20.43
N SER A 162 12.04 27.40 -21.30
CA SER A 162 11.00 28.23 -21.91
C SER A 162 9.72 28.30 -21.07
N GLY A 163 9.52 27.34 -20.17
CA GLY A 163 8.29 27.18 -19.38
C GLY A 163 7.12 26.56 -20.16
N ASN A 164 7.28 26.28 -21.46
CA ASN A 164 6.24 25.77 -22.34
C ASN A 164 6.00 24.27 -22.13
N TRP A 165 4.73 23.86 -22.26
CA TRP A 165 4.34 22.47 -22.28
C TRP A 165 4.40 21.93 -23.71
N TYR A 166 4.83 20.69 -23.83
CA TYR A 166 4.75 19.98 -25.09
C TYR A 166 3.30 19.57 -25.38
N PRO A 167 2.89 19.52 -26.67
CA PRO A 167 1.51 19.25 -27.05
C PRO A 167 1.08 17.79 -26.85
N GLU A 168 2.03 16.85 -26.83
CA GLU A 168 1.75 15.42 -26.69
C GLU A 168 1.31 15.03 -25.27
N LEU A 169 0.46 13.99 -25.22
CA LEU A 169 -0.03 13.33 -24.01
C LEU A 169 0.05 11.82 -24.24
N LEU A 170 0.73 11.11 -23.35
CA LEU A 170 0.75 9.64 -23.36
C LEU A 170 -0.28 9.15 -22.34
N ASP A 171 -1.40 8.65 -22.83
CA ASP A 171 -2.55 8.31 -21.99
C ASP A 171 -2.63 6.81 -21.66
N ASN A 172 -3.37 6.48 -20.59
CA ASN A 172 -3.56 5.13 -20.07
C ASN A 172 -2.22 4.40 -19.81
N VAL A 173 -1.34 5.09 -19.07
CA VAL A 173 -0.03 4.56 -18.68
C VAL A 173 0.03 4.26 -17.18
N ALA A 174 1.03 3.48 -16.79
CA ALA A 174 1.47 3.34 -15.41
C ALA A 174 2.20 4.63 -14.96
N PRO A 175 2.32 4.90 -13.64
CA PRO A 175 2.99 6.10 -13.15
C PRO A 175 4.51 6.09 -13.36
N GLU A 176 5.12 4.92 -13.58
CA GLU A 176 6.56 4.76 -13.76
C GLU A 176 7.01 5.05 -15.20
N PHE A 177 8.07 5.84 -15.32
CA PHE A 177 8.74 6.16 -16.59
C PHE A 177 10.22 6.46 -16.34
N VAL A 178 11.05 6.29 -17.38
CA VAL A 178 12.50 6.44 -17.27
C VAL A 178 13.07 7.18 -18.48
N TRP A 179 13.88 8.19 -18.22
CA TRP A 179 14.66 8.89 -19.25
C TRP A 179 15.90 8.08 -19.66
N ALA A 180 16.16 8.00 -20.97
CA ALA A 180 17.48 7.67 -21.50
C ALA A 180 18.50 8.78 -21.18
N ASN A 181 19.79 8.54 -21.46
CA ASN A 181 20.86 9.50 -21.15
C ASN A 181 20.95 10.67 -22.17
N ASP A 182 20.30 10.53 -23.32
CA ASP A 182 20.26 11.54 -24.39
C ASP A 182 19.36 12.77 -24.06
N SER A 183 18.62 12.73 -22.96
CA SER A 183 17.63 13.76 -22.57
C SER A 183 16.50 14.00 -23.58
N LEU A 184 16.28 13.06 -24.50
CA LEU A 184 15.28 13.15 -25.56
C LEU A 184 14.33 11.94 -25.58
N THR A 185 14.83 10.78 -25.16
CA THR A 185 14.10 9.50 -25.24
C THR A 185 13.55 9.11 -23.86
N LEU A 186 12.26 8.77 -23.83
CA LEU A 186 11.55 8.32 -22.63
C LEU A 186 11.00 6.91 -22.83
N TYR A 187 11.21 6.03 -21.86
CA TYR A 187 10.53 4.73 -21.76
C TYR A 187 9.37 4.81 -20.77
N TYR A 188 8.20 4.28 -21.16
CA TYR A 188 7.00 4.27 -20.32
C TYR A 188 6.22 2.95 -20.46
N VAL A 189 5.35 2.65 -19.49
CA VAL A 189 4.54 1.43 -19.50
C VAL A 189 3.07 1.72 -19.78
N ARG A 190 2.51 1.10 -20.82
CA ARG A 190 1.08 1.19 -21.16
C ARG A 190 0.29 0.10 -20.45
N LYS A 191 -0.91 0.46 -19.99
CA LYS A 191 -1.84 -0.47 -19.32
C LYS A 191 -2.81 -1.10 -20.31
N HIS A 192 -3.18 -2.35 -20.07
CA HIS A 192 -4.25 -3.00 -20.82
C HIS A 192 -5.59 -2.33 -20.53
N LYS A 193 -6.36 -1.99 -21.56
CA LYS A 193 -7.54 -1.10 -21.43
C LYS A 193 -8.66 -1.69 -20.56
N LYS A 194 -8.76 -3.02 -20.47
CA LYS A 194 -9.81 -3.71 -19.73
C LYS A 194 -9.35 -4.10 -18.32
N THR A 195 -8.28 -4.90 -18.25
CA THR A 195 -7.76 -5.46 -16.99
C THR A 195 -6.91 -4.48 -16.20
N LEU A 196 -6.51 -3.35 -16.79
CA LEU A 196 -5.63 -2.34 -16.18
C LEU A 196 -4.23 -2.89 -15.80
N LEU A 197 -3.82 -4.04 -16.33
CA LEU A 197 -2.49 -4.57 -16.09
C LEU A 197 -1.43 -3.81 -16.91
N PRO A 198 -0.30 -3.41 -16.32
CA PRO A 198 0.83 -2.85 -17.08
C PRO A 198 1.54 -3.97 -17.85
N TYR A 199 1.53 -3.91 -19.19
CA TYR A 199 1.94 -5.05 -20.03
C TYR A 199 2.84 -4.68 -21.22
N GLN A 200 2.89 -3.41 -21.65
CA GLN A 200 3.73 -2.98 -22.78
C GLN A 200 4.68 -1.86 -22.39
N VAL A 201 5.95 -1.99 -22.76
CA VAL A 201 6.94 -0.91 -22.69
C VAL A 201 7.03 -0.23 -24.05
N TRP A 202 6.92 1.09 -24.05
CA TRP A 202 6.98 1.93 -25.23
C TRP A 202 8.13 2.94 -25.10
N ARG A 203 8.72 3.27 -26.25
CA ARG A 203 9.71 4.34 -26.40
C ARG A 203 9.04 5.56 -27.03
N HIS A 204 9.23 6.71 -26.41
CA HIS A 204 8.73 8.00 -26.88
C HIS A 204 9.89 8.97 -27.12
N THR A 205 9.85 9.69 -28.24
CA THR A 205 10.76 10.80 -28.55
C THR A 205 10.05 12.12 -28.33
N ILE A 206 10.60 12.96 -27.46
CA ILE A 206 9.96 14.24 -27.08
C ILE A 206 9.74 15.14 -28.30
N GLY A 207 8.57 15.78 -28.36
CA GLY A 207 8.14 16.66 -29.46
C GLY A 207 7.54 15.92 -30.65
N THR A 208 7.40 14.59 -30.59
CA THR A 208 6.71 13.79 -31.61
C THR A 208 5.31 13.38 -31.16
N PRO A 209 4.35 13.14 -32.08
CA PRO A 209 3.06 12.57 -31.72
C PRO A 209 3.20 11.13 -31.19
N SER A 210 2.42 10.75 -30.18
CA SER A 210 2.44 9.40 -29.58
C SER A 210 2.09 8.26 -30.53
N SER A 211 1.56 8.55 -31.71
CA SER A 211 1.37 7.57 -32.79
C SER A 211 2.67 7.13 -33.46
N GLN A 212 3.79 7.82 -33.18
CA GLN A 212 5.13 7.47 -33.66
C GLN A 212 5.93 6.68 -32.62
N ASP A 213 5.36 6.46 -31.42
CA ASP A 213 6.02 5.69 -30.37
C ASP A 213 6.27 4.25 -30.83
N GLU A 214 7.41 3.71 -30.41
CA GLU A 214 7.86 2.36 -30.77
C GLU A 214 7.57 1.39 -29.63
N LEU A 215 7.00 0.23 -29.94
CA LEU A 215 6.83 -0.85 -28.98
C LEU A 215 8.19 -1.53 -28.74
N VAL A 216 8.64 -1.51 -27.48
CA VAL A 216 9.93 -2.07 -27.06
C VAL A 216 9.77 -3.48 -26.49
N TYR A 217 8.72 -3.68 -25.69
CA TYR A 217 8.43 -4.98 -25.07
C TYR A 217 6.93 -5.16 -24.85
N GLU A 218 6.45 -6.39 -24.99
CA GLU A 218 5.09 -6.79 -24.65
C GLU A 218 5.12 -8.09 -23.86
N GLU A 219 4.57 -8.04 -22.64
CA GLU A 219 4.31 -9.23 -21.83
C GLU A 219 3.01 -9.89 -22.30
N LYS A 220 3.08 -11.20 -22.52
CA LYS A 220 1.96 -12.01 -23.03
C LYS A 220 1.26 -12.81 -21.94
N ASP A 221 1.97 -13.06 -20.84
CA ASP A 221 1.44 -13.71 -19.66
C ASP A 221 0.89 -12.64 -18.71
N ASP A 222 -0.43 -12.56 -18.61
CA ASP A 222 -1.12 -11.54 -17.82
C ASP A 222 -1.03 -11.75 -16.30
N THR A 223 -0.31 -12.78 -15.84
CA THR A 223 0.07 -12.95 -14.43
C THR A 223 1.29 -12.10 -14.05
N PHE A 224 2.01 -11.55 -15.04
CA PHE A 224 3.22 -10.75 -14.83
C PHE A 224 2.94 -9.25 -15.01
N TYR A 225 3.34 -8.48 -14.00
CA TYR A 225 3.37 -7.02 -14.05
C TYR A 225 4.67 -6.54 -14.67
N VAL A 226 4.57 -5.54 -15.54
CA VAL A 226 5.72 -4.87 -16.14
C VAL A 226 5.93 -3.51 -15.46
N SER A 227 7.15 -3.25 -15.00
CA SER A 227 7.56 -1.95 -14.47
C SER A 227 8.94 -1.51 -14.98
N LEU A 228 9.26 -0.23 -14.78
CA LEU A 228 10.51 0.37 -15.22
C LEU A 228 11.25 1.00 -14.05
N HIS A 229 12.57 0.86 -14.05
CA HIS A 229 13.46 1.67 -13.22
C HIS A 229 14.81 1.87 -13.92
N LYS A 230 15.67 2.68 -13.32
CA LYS A 230 17.02 2.95 -13.83
C LYS A 230 18.03 2.51 -12.78
N THR A 231 19.07 1.82 -13.23
CA THR A 231 20.15 1.37 -12.33
C THR A 231 20.90 2.55 -11.72
N THR A 232 21.48 2.36 -10.54
CA THR A 232 22.29 3.36 -9.82
C THR A 232 23.40 3.93 -10.72
N SER A 233 24.02 3.09 -11.56
CA SER A 233 25.03 3.52 -12.56
C SER A 233 24.51 4.44 -13.67
N GLN A 234 23.19 4.57 -13.82
CA GLN A 234 22.53 5.21 -14.97
C GLN A 234 22.77 4.53 -16.33
N HIS A 235 23.52 3.43 -16.40
CA HIS A 235 23.85 2.75 -17.67
C HIS A 235 22.69 1.95 -18.25
N TYR A 236 21.80 1.42 -17.40
CA TYR A 236 20.70 0.57 -17.85
C TYR A 236 19.35 1.13 -17.40
N VAL A 237 18.41 1.17 -18.36
CA VAL A 237 16.98 1.14 -18.08
C VAL A 237 16.59 -0.33 -17.92
N VAL A 238 15.84 -0.62 -16.86
CA VAL A 238 15.47 -1.97 -16.47
C VAL A 238 13.99 -2.16 -16.70
N ILE A 239 13.63 -3.14 -17.53
CA ILE A 239 12.27 -3.67 -17.62
C ILE A 239 12.18 -4.81 -16.62
N HIS A 240 11.47 -4.58 -15.52
CA HIS A 240 11.23 -5.59 -14.50
C HIS A 240 9.88 -6.24 -14.75
N ILE A 241 9.88 -7.56 -14.86
CA ILE A 241 8.72 -8.38 -15.17
C ILE A 241 8.54 -9.32 -13.98
N ALA A 242 7.42 -9.22 -13.26
CA ALA A 242 7.24 -9.99 -12.05
C ALA A 242 5.79 -10.48 -11.87
N SER A 243 5.65 -11.76 -11.54
CA SER A 243 4.44 -12.32 -10.91
C SER A 243 4.61 -12.30 -9.38
N ALA A 244 3.70 -12.90 -8.63
CA ALA A 244 3.82 -13.00 -7.17
C ALA A 244 4.97 -13.94 -6.71
N THR A 245 5.53 -14.75 -7.60
CA THR A 245 6.52 -15.80 -7.25
C THR A 245 7.76 -15.81 -8.15
N THR A 246 7.71 -15.12 -9.28
CA THR A 246 8.71 -15.27 -10.35
C THR A 246 9.04 -13.91 -10.94
N SER A 247 10.32 -13.66 -11.21
CA SER A 247 10.73 -12.46 -11.96
C SER A 247 11.63 -12.75 -13.15
N GLU A 248 11.65 -11.80 -14.08
CA GLU A 248 12.61 -11.66 -15.15
C GLU A 248 12.98 -10.19 -15.30
N VAL A 249 14.23 -9.95 -15.67
CA VAL A 249 14.76 -8.61 -15.92
C VAL A 249 15.29 -8.52 -17.33
N LEU A 250 14.79 -7.55 -18.09
CA LEU A 250 15.39 -7.12 -19.36
C LEU A 250 16.14 -5.80 -19.15
N LEU A 251 17.26 -5.66 -19.86
CA LEU A 251 18.10 -4.47 -19.81
C LEU A 251 18.10 -3.76 -21.16
N LEU A 252 17.97 -2.44 -21.12
CA LEU A 252 18.16 -1.51 -22.23
C LEU A 252 19.38 -0.66 -21.92
N ASP A 253 20.30 -0.50 -22.86
CA ASP A 253 21.42 0.44 -22.73
C ASP A 253 20.87 1.88 -22.78
N ALA A 254 21.06 2.64 -21.71
CA ALA A 254 20.51 3.99 -21.60
C ALA A 254 21.29 5.02 -22.44
N GLU A 255 22.45 4.66 -22.98
CA GLU A 255 23.27 5.50 -23.87
C GLU A 255 22.87 5.38 -25.34
N LEU A 256 22.03 4.40 -25.70
CA LEU A 256 21.60 4.16 -27.07
C LEU A 256 20.13 4.57 -27.26
N ALA A 257 19.87 5.46 -28.21
CA ALA A 257 18.51 5.92 -28.51
C ALA A 257 17.60 4.79 -29.04
N ASP A 258 18.17 3.81 -29.74
CA ASP A 258 17.50 2.66 -30.34
C ASP A 258 17.77 1.33 -29.58
N ALA A 259 18.07 1.40 -28.28
CA ALA A 259 18.43 0.24 -27.47
C ALA A 259 17.38 -0.89 -27.52
N GLU A 260 17.77 -2.09 -27.93
CA GLU A 260 16.90 -3.26 -27.87
C GLU A 260 17.03 -3.99 -26.51
N PRO A 261 15.92 -4.47 -25.92
CA PRO A 261 15.96 -5.11 -24.62
C PRO A 261 16.62 -6.49 -24.72
N PHE A 262 17.48 -6.82 -23.75
CA PHE A 262 18.04 -8.17 -23.62
C PHE A 262 17.80 -8.74 -22.22
N SER A 263 17.42 -10.02 -22.16
CA SER A 263 17.18 -10.71 -20.89
C SER A 263 18.48 -10.90 -20.09
N PHE A 264 18.46 -10.48 -18.82
CA PHE A 264 19.56 -10.71 -17.89
C PHE A 264 19.63 -12.19 -17.50
N LEU A 265 18.51 -12.72 -17.01
CA LEU A 265 18.31 -14.13 -16.71
C LEU A 265 16.86 -14.47 -17.04
N PRO A 266 16.58 -15.45 -17.93
CA PRO A 266 15.22 -15.83 -18.25
C PRO A 266 14.44 -16.31 -17.02
N ARG A 267 13.13 -16.03 -16.97
CA ARG A 267 12.29 -16.45 -15.83
C ARG A 267 12.34 -17.96 -15.60
N ARG A 268 12.30 -18.32 -14.33
CA ARG A 268 12.16 -19.69 -13.82
C ARG A 268 11.13 -19.66 -12.70
N LYS A 269 10.14 -20.56 -12.74
CA LYS A 269 9.06 -20.60 -11.73
C LYS A 269 9.64 -20.63 -10.31
N ASP A 270 9.05 -19.83 -9.43
CA ASP A 270 9.41 -19.65 -8.01
C ASP A 270 10.80 -19.03 -7.77
N HIS A 271 11.44 -18.50 -8.82
CA HIS A 271 12.68 -17.74 -8.73
C HIS A 271 12.38 -16.24 -8.84
N GLU A 272 12.48 -15.56 -7.70
CA GLU A 272 12.45 -14.12 -7.62
C GLU A 272 13.88 -13.56 -7.52
N TYR A 273 14.14 -12.55 -8.34
CA TYR A 273 15.29 -11.69 -8.21
C TYR A 273 15.01 -10.27 -8.70
N SER A 274 15.64 -9.30 -8.04
CA SER A 274 15.79 -7.94 -8.53
C SER A 274 17.27 -7.64 -8.70
N LEU A 275 17.60 -6.63 -9.53
CA LEU A 275 18.98 -6.25 -9.77
C LEU A 275 19.18 -4.74 -9.70
N ASP A 276 20.42 -4.36 -9.42
CA ASP A 276 20.96 -3.03 -9.66
C ASP A 276 22.34 -3.16 -10.34
N HIS A 277 22.81 -2.11 -11.00
CA HIS A 277 24.12 -2.05 -11.62
C HIS A 277 24.87 -0.81 -11.13
N TYR A 278 26.09 -1.02 -10.63
CA TYR A 278 26.95 0.05 -10.15
C TYR A 278 28.43 -0.36 -10.17
N GLN A 279 29.32 0.58 -10.53
CA GLN A 279 30.77 0.35 -10.66
C GLN A 279 31.12 -0.92 -11.46
N HIS A 280 30.50 -1.07 -12.64
CA HIS A 280 30.72 -2.18 -13.60
C HIS A 280 30.39 -3.57 -13.07
N LYS A 281 29.46 -3.68 -12.11
CA LYS A 281 28.97 -4.95 -11.56
C LYS A 281 27.46 -4.89 -11.35
N PHE A 282 26.82 -6.03 -11.52
CA PHE A 282 25.44 -6.26 -11.12
C PHE A 282 25.41 -6.75 -9.68
N TYR A 283 24.43 -6.27 -8.93
CA TYR A 283 24.07 -6.70 -7.58
C TYR A 283 22.65 -7.24 -7.63
N LEU A 284 22.45 -8.43 -7.07
CA LEU A 284 21.17 -9.12 -7.19
C LEU A 284 20.67 -9.56 -5.82
N ARG A 285 19.47 -9.13 -5.46
CA ARG A 285 18.71 -9.75 -4.38
C ARG A 285 17.95 -10.92 -5.00
N SER A 286 18.17 -12.15 -4.52
CA SER A 286 17.52 -13.33 -5.12
C SER A 286 17.23 -14.45 -4.13
N ASN A 287 16.09 -15.12 -4.30
CA ASN A 287 15.68 -16.28 -3.50
C ASN A 287 16.25 -17.63 -4.01
N ARG A 288 17.16 -17.62 -5.00
CA ARG A 288 17.65 -18.84 -5.69
C ARG A 288 18.11 -19.99 -4.78
N ASN A 289 18.67 -19.65 -3.61
CA ASN A 289 19.22 -20.60 -2.64
C ASN A 289 18.45 -20.60 -1.31
N GLY A 290 17.35 -19.85 -1.19
CA GLY A 290 16.58 -19.73 0.04
C GLY A 290 15.51 -18.64 0.01
N LYS A 291 14.37 -18.93 0.61
CA LYS A 291 13.14 -18.11 0.57
C LYS A 291 13.30 -16.68 1.12
N ASN A 292 14.21 -16.48 2.07
CA ASN A 292 14.48 -15.18 2.70
C ASN A 292 15.55 -14.35 1.97
N PHE A 293 15.86 -14.70 0.73
CA PHE A 293 16.76 -14.01 -0.19
C PHE A 293 18.23 -13.94 0.26
N GLY A 294 19.12 -14.03 -0.73
CA GLY A 294 20.53 -13.70 -0.59
C GLY A 294 20.88 -12.50 -1.46
N LEU A 295 22.03 -11.90 -1.20
CA LEU A 295 22.62 -10.87 -2.05
C LEU A 295 23.81 -11.42 -2.81
N TYR A 296 23.82 -11.22 -4.12
CA TYR A 296 24.83 -11.73 -5.04
C TYR A 296 25.46 -10.60 -5.85
N ARG A 297 26.64 -10.86 -6.40
CA ARG A 297 27.39 -9.94 -7.25
C ARG A 297 27.94 -10.66 -8.47
N THR A 298 27.87 -10.03 -9.63
CA THR A 298 28.42 -10.59 -10.86
C THR A 298 28.84 -9.51 -11.86
N ARG A 299 29.64 -9.89 -12.85
CA ARG A 299 29.93 -9.10 -14.06
C ARG A 299 29.27 -9.67 -15.31
N VAL A 300 28.75 -10.89 -15.20
CA VAL A 300 28.20 -11.66 -16.32
C VAL A 300 26.82 -12.18 -15.95
N ARG A 301 25.99 -12.39 -16.97
CA ARG A 301 24.62 -12.90 -16.81
C ARG A 301 24.55 -14.33 -16.26
N ASN A 302 25.56 -15.16 -16.54
CA ASN A 302 25.59 -16.57 -16.13
C ASN A 302 25.42 -16.71 -14.60
N GLU A 303 24.31 -17.34 -14.18
CA GLU A 303 23.92 -17.55 -12.78
C GLU A 303 24.99 -18.29 -11.96
N ASN A 304 25.71 -19.22 -12.59
CA ASN A 304 26.78 -19.99 -11.93
C ASN A 304 28.01 -19.14 -11.57
N ALA A 305 28.15 -17.95 -12.16
CA ALA A 305 29.26 -17.04 -11.89
C ALA A 305 28.93 -16.01 -10.80
N TRP A 306 27.73 -16.03 -10.24
CA TRP A 306 27.31 -15.07 -9.21
C TRP A 306 28.03 -15.38 -7.88
N GLU A 307 28.81 -14.42 -7.42
CA GLU A 307 29.46 -14.42 -6.11
C GLU A 307 28.44 -14.08 -5.03
N GLU A 308 28.30 -14.95 -4.05
CA GLU A 308 27.46 -14.70 -2.88
C GLU A 308 28.14 -13.67 -1.95
N LEU A 309 27.44 -12.57 -1.69
CA LEU A 309 27.86 -11.54 -0.75
C LEU A 309 27.20 -11.73 0.63
N ILE A 310 25.92 -12.09 0.62
CA ILE A 310 25.13 -12.38 1.82
C ILE A 310 24.32 -13.65 1.51
N PRO A 311 24.56 -14.78 2.21
CA PRO A 311 23.74 -15.97 2.03
C PRO A 311 22.30 -15.74 2.53
N PRO A 312 21.32 -16.45 1.95
CA PRO A 312 20.00 -16.57 2.56
C PRO A 312 20.09 -17.10 4.00
N ARG A 313 19.25 -16.56 4.89
CA ARG A 313 19.20 -16.95 6.31
C ARG A 313 17.77 -17.31 6.70
N GLU A 314 17.62 -18.40 7.43
CA GLU A 314 16.30 -18.97 7.77
C GLU A 314 15.39 -18.01 8.56
N HIS A 315 15.97 -17.16 9.41
CA HIS A 315 15.21 -16.27 10.31
C HIS A 315 15.45 -14.78 10.04
N ILE A 316 16.12 -14.44 8.94
CA ILE A 316 16.39 -13.04 8.56
C ILE A 316 16.05 -12.87 7.09
N MET A 317 14.96 -12.16 6.83
CA MET A 317 14.54 -11.76 5.49
C MET A 317 15.41 -10.60 5.02
N LEU A 318 15.99 -10.72 3.83
CA LEU A 318 16.63 -9.59 3.14
C LEU A 318 15.57 -8.89 2.28
N GLU A 319 15.16 -7.70 2.68
CA GLU A 319 14.08 -6.93 2.01
C GLU A 319 14.62 -6.15 0.82
N GLY A 320 15.77 -5.49 1.00
CA GLY A 320 16.31 -4.60 -0.03
C GLY A 320 17.74 -4.18 0.23
N PHE A 321 18.30 -3.41 -0.70
CA PHE A 321 19.65 -2.86 -0.56
C PHE A 321 19.81 -1.52 -1.30
N THR A 322 20.82 -0.75 -0.89
CA THR A 322 21.27 0.47 -1.59
C THR A 322 22.79 0.46 -1.69
N LEU A 323 23.30 0.92 -2.84
CA LEU A 323 24.72 0.95 -3.16
C LEU A 323 25.28 2.36 -3.03
N PHE A 324 26.44 2.47 -2.38
CA PHE A 324 27.25 3.68 -2.28
C PHE A 324 28.67 3.39 -2.76
N THR A 325 29.49 4.43 -2.94
CA THR A 325 30.89 4.32 -3.42
C THR A 325 31.67 3.25 -2.68
N ASP A 326 31.61 3.28 -1.35
CA ASP A 326 32.36 2.40 -0.46
C ASP A 326 31.49 1.53 0.45
N TRP A 327 30.18 1.77 0.48
CA TRP A 327 29.25 1.09 1.36
C TRP A 327 28.14 0.36 0.59
N LEU A 328 27.68 -0.74 1.17
CA LEU A 328 26.46 -1.44 0.82
C LEU A 328 25.57 -1.38 2.06
N VAL A 329 24.35 -0.88 1.94
CA VAL A 329 23.39 -0.89 3.05
C VAL A 329 22.27 -1.85 2.69
N VAL A 330 21.90 -2.71 3.63
CA VAL A 330 20.81 -3.67 3.46
C VAL A 330 19.70 -3.40 4.47
N GLU A 331 18.47 -3.60 4.02
CA GLU A 331 17.28 -3.63 4.85
C GLU A 331 16.88 -5.08 5.09
N GLU A 332 16.71 -5.43 6.36
CA GLU A 332 16.45 -6.78 6.81
C GLU A 332 15.33 -6.81 7.81
N ARG A 333 14.62 -7.94 7.87
CA ARG A 333 13.55 -8.16 8.83
C ARG A 333 13.79 -9.42 9.64
N GLN A 334 13.60 -9.29 10.95
CA GLN A 334 13.71 -10.38 11.90
C GLN A 334 12.77 -10.13 13.07
N ARG A 335 12.06 -11.18 13.52
CA ARG A 335 11.18 -11.13 14.70
C ARG A 335 10.13 -10.01 14.64
N GLY A 336 9.58 -9.71 13.47
CA GLY A 336 8.53 -8.71 13.29
C GLY A 336 9.03 -7.27 13.11
N LEU A 337 10.34 -7.03 13.19
CA LEU A 337 10.92 -5.68 13.12
C LEU A 337 11.91 -5.58 11.95
N THR A 338 11.98 -4.39 11.35
CA THR A 338 13.00 -4.08 10.35
C THR A 338 14.30 -3.59 11.00
N SER A 339 15.40 -3.74 10.28
CA SER A 339 16.73 -3.37 10.70
C SER A 339 17.58 -2.99 9.50
N LEU A 340 18.57 -2.13 9.72
CA LEU A 340 19.52 -1.71 8.70
C LEU A 340 20.93 -2.15 9.08
N ARG A 341 21.67 -2.69 8.10
CA ARG A 341 23.10 -2.97 8.25
C ARG A 341 23.90 -2.31 7.15
N GLN A 342 24.94 -1.58 7.52
CA GLN A 342 25.95 -1.06 6.60
C GLN A 342 27.13 -2.03 6.53
N ILE A 343 27.63 -2.25 5.31
CA ILE A 343 28.71 -3.17 5.00
C ILE A 343 29.73 -2.41 4.16
N ASN A 344 30.94 -2.23 4.70
CA ASN A 344 32.02 -1.61 3.95
C ASN A 344 32.47 -2.56 2.83
N ARG A 345 32.43 -2.10 1.58
CA ARG A 345 32.70 -2.91 0.40
C ARG A 345 34.18 -3.24 0.23
N LYS A 346 35.08 -2.49 0.89
CA LYS A 346 36.53 -2.68 0.89
C LYS A 346 37.00 -3.51 2.08
N THR A 347 36.67 -3.08 3.30
CA THR A 347 37.16 -3.70 4.55
C THR A 347 36.32 -4.90 5.00
N ARG A 348 35.09 -5.03 4.49
CA ARG A 348 34.07 -6.01 4.94
C ARG A 348 33.61 -5.80 6.38
N GLU A 349 33.88 -4.64 6.96
CA GLU A 349 33.30 -4.21 8.22
C GLU A 349 31.77 -4.17 8.12
N VAL A 350 31.09 -4.64 9.17
CA VAL A 350 29.63 -4.71 9.25
C VAL A 350 29.17 -4.01 10.52
N ILE A 351 28.29 -3.04 10.38
CA ILE A 351 27.71 -2.29 11.50
C ILE A 351 26.19 -2.29 11.35
N GLY A 352 25.48 -2.64 12.43
CA GLY A 352 24.02 -2.53 12.51
C GLY A 352 23.61 -1.16 13.06
N ILE A 353 22.49 -0.63 12.56
CA ILE A 353 21.89 0.60 13.11
C ILE A 353 20.94 0.20 14.25
N ALA A 354 21.24 0.63 15.47
CA ALA A 354 20.47 0.29 16.66
C ALA A 354 19.38 1.32 16.97
N PHE A 355 18.25 0.83 17.51
CA PHE A 355 17.09 1.60 17.95
C PHE A 355 16.65 1.12 19.35
N ASP A 356 15.98 2.00 20.10
CA ASP A 356 15.57 1.76 21.49
C ASP A 356 14.05 1.94 21.66
N ASP A 357 13.28 1.15 20.90
CA ASP A 357 11.82 1.08 21.00
C ASP A 357 11.40 -0.39 20.79
N PRO A 358 10.43 -0.92 21.55
CA PRO A 358 9.98 -2.31 21.40
C PRO A 358 9.22 -2.58 20.08
N ALA A 359 8.56 -1.56 19.50
CA ALA A 359 7.71 -1.70 18.33
C ALA A 359 7.95 -0.53 17.37
N TYR A 360 8.90 -0.70 16.46
CA TYR A 360 9.34 0.33 15.52
C TYR A 360 9.44 -0.21 14.10
N VAL A 361 9.63 0.73 13.17
CA VAL A 361 10.05 0.46 11.80
C VAL A 361 11.16 1.42 11.39
N THR A 362 12.09 0.89 10.61
CA THR A 362 13.13 1.65 9.92
C THR A 362 13.19 1.22 8.46
N TRP A 363 13.56 2.12 7.57
CA TRP A 363 13.64 1.85 6.13
C TRP A 363 14.74 2.65 5.45
N LEU A 364 15.22 2.16 4.32
CA LEU A 364 16.08 2.92 3.42
C LEU A 364 15.27 4.08 2.79
N ALA A 365 15.65 5.32 3.07
CA ALA A 365 15.00 6.48 2.47
C ALA A 365 15.53 6.74 1.04
N TYR A 366 15.09 7.84 0.42
CA TYR A 366 15.56 8.20 -0.91
C TYR A 366 17.03 8.66 -0.90
N ASN A 367 17.90 7.85 -1.52
CA ASN A 367 19.34 8.06 -1.67
C ASN A 367 19.69 8.16 -3.17
N PRO A 368 19.48 9.32 -3.81
CA PRO A 368 19.59 9.46 -5.27
C PRO A 368 21.02 9.42 -5.82
N GLU A 369 22.01 9.75 -4.99
CA GLU A 369 23.41 9.89 -5.40
C GLU A 369 24.25 8.84 -4.65
N PRO A 370 24.89 7.89 -5.35
CA PRO A 370 25.70 6.85 -4.70
C PRO A 370 27.08 7.37 -4.27
N GLU A 371 27.52 8.52 -4.80
CA GLU A 371 28.85 9.09 -4.55
C GLU A 371 28.94 9.84 -3.20
N THR A 372 28.63 9.15 -2.12
CA THR A 372 28.58 9.70 -0.76
C THR A 372 28.76 8.62 0.32
N SER A 373 29.26 9.01 1.49
CA SER A 373 29.22 8.19 2.72
C SER A 373 27.92 8.39 3.52
N ARG A 374 27.07 9.33 3.11
CA ARG A 374 25.89 9.75 3.87
C ARG A 374 24.66 8.95 3.47
N LEU A 375 24.24 8.05 4.35
CA LEU A 375 23.00 7.30 4.23
C LEU A 375 21.83 8.13 4.78
N ARG A 376 20.77 8.28 3.98
CA ARG A 376 19.45 8.73 4.47
C ARG A 376 18.59 7.51 4.79
N TYR A 377 18.02 7.49 5.98
CA TYR A 377 17.13 6.41 6.40
C TYR A 377 16.02 6.94 7.29
N GLY A 378 14.85 6.30 7.23
CA GLY A 378 13.69 6.65 8.03
C GLY A 378 13.57 5.80 9.29
N TYR A 379 12.90 6.36 10.28
CA TYR A 379 12.54 5.70 11.52
C TYR A 379 11.17 6.21 11.98
N SER A 380 10.33 5.30 12.47
CA SER A 380 9.06 5.60 13.10
C SER A 380 8.74 4.54 14.14
N SER A 381 7.93 4.89 15.13
CA SER A 381 7.36 3.92 16.06
C SER A 381 5.94 4.32 16.42
N MET A 382 5.18 3.44 17.08
CA MET A 382 3.82 3.80 17.50
C MET A 382 3.77 5.00 18.48
N THR A 383 4.92 5.42 19.03
CA THR A 383 5.06 6.58 19.93
C THR A 383 5.99 7.68 19.41
N THR A 384 6.68 7.47 18.28
CA THR A 384 7.65 8.43 17.72
C THR A 384 7.29 8.78 16.28
N PRO A 385 6.93 10.06 15.99
CA PRO A 385 6.67 10.50 14.63
C PRO A 385 7.83 10.26 13.67
N ASP A 386 7.50 10.12 12.39
CA ASP A 386 8.46 9.86 11.33
C ASP A 386 9.66 10.80 11.40
N THR A 387 10.84 10.19 11.44
CA THR A 387 12.11 10.89 11.56
C THR A 387 13.03 10.42 10.45
N LEU A 388 13.43 11.36 9.60
CA LEU A 388 14.45 11.16 8.60
C LEU A 388 15.82 11.49 9.21
N PHE A 389 16.68 10.48 9.26
CA PHE A 389 18.06 10.61 9.68
C PHE A 389 19.01 10.68 8.49
N GLU A 390 20.17 11.29 8.73
CA GLU A 390 21.37 11.11 7.92
C GLU A 390 22.46 10.51 8.81
N LEU A 391 23.10 9.45 8.32
CA LEU A 391 24.21 8.77 8.95
C LEU A 391 25.44 8.89 8.04
N ASP A 392 26.52 9.47 8.54
CA ASP A 392 27.82 9.33 7.91
C ASP A 392 28.37 7.93 8.24
N MET A 393 28.39 7.06 7.24
CA MET A 393 28.77 5.65 7.44
C MET A 393 30.26 5.49 7.77
N ASP A 394 31.12 6.46 7.46
CA ASP A 394 32.55 6.39 7.76
C ASP A 394 32.86 6.75 9.22
N THR A 395 32.13 7.71 9.79
CA THR A 395 32.37 8.22 11.15
C THR A 395 31.40 7.67 12.19
N GLY A 396 30.24 7.19 11.75
CA GLY A 396 29.11 6.83 12.61
C GLY A 396 28.31 8.03 13.12
N GLU A 397 28.61 9.26 12.67
CA GLU A 397 27.87 10.45 13.07
C GLU A 397 26.43 10.41 12.51
N ARG A 398 25.45 10.49 13.41
CA ARG A 398 24.02 10.50 13.08
C ARG A 398 23.42 11.86 13.39
N ARG A 399 22.67 12.43 12.44
CA ARG A 399 21.88 13.65 12.63
C ARG A 399 20.44 13.50 12.13
N VAL A 400 19.52 14.22 12.75
CA VAL A 400 18.13 14.34 12.27
C VAL A 400 18.10 15.37 11.14
N LEU A 401 17.59 14.98 9.97
CA LEU A 401 17.32 15.90 8.86
C LEU A 401 15.94 16.54 9.00
N LYS A 402 14.94 15.75 9.40
CA LYS A 402 13.57 16.20 9.63
C LYS A 402 12.86 15.21 10.53
N GLN A 403 12.13 15.72 11.51
CA GLN A 403 11.12 14.97 12.23
C GLN A 403 9.77 15.59 11.90
N THR A 404 8.75 14.76 11.66
CA THR A 404 7.38 15.22 11.46
C THR A 404 6.89 15.90 12.73
N GLU A 405 6.58 17.19 12.63
CA GLU A 405 6.00 17.94 13.74
C GLU A 405 4.53 17.56 13.91
N VAL A 406 4.14 17.28 15.15
CA VAL A 406 2.76 16.94 15.52
C VAL A 406 2.34 17.86 16.68
N PRO A 407 1.70 19.00 16.39
CA PRO A 407 1.28 19.96 17.42
C PRO A 407 0.42 19.30 18.51
N GLY A 408 0.76 19.60 19.78
CA GLY A 408 0.04 19.09 20.94
C GLY A 408 0.30 17.62 21.29
N PHE A 409 1.19 16.93 20.56
CA PHE A 409 1.60 15.57 20.88
C PHE A 409 2.76 15.54 21.87
N ASP A 410 2.66 14.67 22.87
CA ASP A 410 3.75 14.32 23.79
C ASP A 410 3.90 12.81 23.82
N SER A 411 5.01 12.30 23.28
CA SER A 411 5.34 10.86 23.28
C SER A 411 5.26 10.23 24.67
N GLY A 412 5.59 10.97 25.74
CA GLY A 412 5.57 10.49 27.11
C GLY A 412 4.16 10.18 27.66
N CYS A 413 3.10 10.57 26.94
CA CYS A 413 1.72 10.25 27.31
C CYS A 413 1.27 8.85 26.82
N TYR A 414 2.03 8.24 25.92
CA TYR A 414 1.69 6.98 25.26
C TYR A 414 2.67 5.88 25.64
N GLN A 415 2.23 4.63 25.56
CA GLN A 415 3.07 3.45 25.78
C GLN A 415 2.81 2.47 24.64
N SER A 416 3.89 1.99 24.01
CA SER A 416 3.85 0.87 23.06
C SER A 416 4.36 -0.42 23.71
N GLU A 417 3.85 -1.55 23.24
CA GLU A 417 4.32 -2.89 23.59
C GLU A 417 4.38 -3.79 22.35
N HIS A 418 5.33 -4.72 22.35
CA HIS A 418 5.44 -5.77 21.33
C HIS A 418 5.32 -7.14 22.01
N LEU A 419 4.20 -7.82 21.75
CA LEU A 419 3.81 -9.06 22.40
C LEU A 419 3.95 -10.25 21.44
N TRP A 420 4.06 -11.44 22.00
CA TRP A 420 3.99 -12.70 21.28
C TRP A 420 2.81 -13.50 21.81
N ILE A 421 1.87 -13.85 20.91
CA ILE A 421 0.65 -14.57 21.24
C ILE A 421 0.69 -15.95 20.60
N THR A 422 0.55 -16.99 21.41
CA THR A 422 0.45 -18.36 20.90
C THR A 422 -0.92 -18.60 20.25
N ALA A 423 -0.94 -18.85 18.94
CA ALA A 423 -2.13 -19.25 18.19
C ALA A 423 -2.54 -20.69 18.52
N ARG A 424 -3.73 -21.10 18.07
CA ARG A 424 -4.32 -22.43 18.36
C ARG A 424 -3.49 -23.63 17.88
N ASP A 425 -2.59 -23.42 16.93
CA ASP A 425 -1.66 -24.43 16.41
C ASP A 425 -0.26 -24.37 17.04
N GLY A 426 -0.07 -23.49 18.04
CA GLY A 426 1.18 -23.35 18.79
C GLY A 426 2.17 -22.35 18.22
N VAL A 427 1.88 -21.75 17.06
CA VAL A 427 2.73 -20.71 16.45
C VAL A 427 2.64 -19.41 17.25
N GLU A 428 3.75 -18.72 17.48
CA GLU A 428 3.75 -17.41 18.12
C GLU A 428 3.54 -16.28 17.08
N VAL A 429 2.42 -15.58 17.20
CA VAL A 429 2.01 -14.44 16.36
C VAL A 429 2.41 -13.15 17.08
N PRO A 430 3.23 -12.27 16.45
CA PRO A 430 3.58 -10.99 17.06
C PRO A 430 2.39 -10.02 17.04
N VAL A 431 2.33 -9.15 18.05
CA VAL A 431 1.35 -8.05 18.13
C VAL A 431 2.03 -6.78 18.60
N SER A 432 1.86 -5.69 17.86
CA SER A 432 2.28 -4.35 18.30
C SER A 432 1.06 -3.56 18.76
N LEU A 433 1.12 -2.98 19.95
CA LEU A 433 0.00 -2.20 20.50
C LEU A 433 0.46 -0.87 21.08
N VAL A 434 -0.46 0.09 21.13
CA VAL A 434 -0.25 1.41 21.74
C VAL A 434 -1.50 1.89 22.46
N TYR A 435 -1.30 2.58 23.58
CA TYR A 435 -2.37 3.19 24.35
C TYR A 435 -1.91 4.46 25.08
N HIS A 436 -2.87 5.31 25.44
CA HIS A 436 -2.59 6.46 26.29
C HIS A 436 -2.50 6.03 27.77
N GLN A 437 -1.36 6.27 28.41
CA GLN A 437 -1.05 5.79 29.77
C GLN A 437 -2.07 6.23 30.82
N LYS A 438 -2.48 7.51 30.80
CA LYS A 438 -3.48 8.08 31.72
C LYS A 438 -4.83 7.36 31.67
N TYR A 439 -5.28 6.97 30.47
CA TYR A 439 -6.61 6.43 30.23
C TYR A 439 -6.67 4.91 30.26
N PHE A 440 -5.53 4.23 30.22
CA PHE A 440 -5.49 2.77 30.28
C PHE A 440 -5.99 2.24 31.64
N ARG A 441 -6.96 1.33 31.58
CA ARG A 441 -7.63 0.65 32.68
C ARG A 441 -7.87 -0.79 32.26
N LYS A 442 -7.03 -1.67 32.78
CA LYS A 442 -7.03 -3.11 32.44
C LYS A 442 -8.46 -3.70 32.40
N GLY A 443 -8.84 -4.26 31.26
CA GLY A 443 -10.11 -4.93 30.99
C GLY A 443 -11.31 -4.01 30.76
N GLN A 444 -11.11 -2.69 30.69
CA GLN A 444 -12.21 -1.71 30.58
C GLN A 444 -12.16 -0.87 29.30
N ASN A 445 -10.99 -0.72 28.68
CA ASN A 445 -10.83 0.13 27.50
C ASN A 445 -11.51 -0.47 26.25
N PRO A 446 -12.04 0.37 25.34
CA PRO A 446 -12.29 -0.05 23.97
C PRO A 446 -10.99 -0.54 23.31
N LEU A 447 -11.06 -1.65 22.58
CA LEU A 447 -9.91 -2.23 21.87
C LEU A 447 -10.21 -2.21 20.37
N LEU A 448 -9.38 -1.54 19.58
CA LEU A 448 -9.42 -1.62 18.12
C LEU A 448 -8.26 -2.50 17.63
N VAL A 449 -8.59 -3.60 16.96
CA VAL A 449 -7.63 -4.57 16.43
C VAL A 449 -7.58 -4.47 14.91
N TYR A 450 -6.42 -4.13 14.36
CA TYR A 450 -6.17 -4.04 12.93
C TYR A 450 -5.47 -5.30 12.40
N GLY A 451 -5.81 -5.73 11.18
CA GLY A 451 -5.15 -6.85 10.48
C GLY A 451 -5.25 -6.76 8.96
N TYR A 452 -4.26 -7.34 8.27
CA TYR A 452 -4.20 -7.40 6.80
C TYR A 452 -3.88 -8.81 6.26
N GLY A 453 -2.64 -9.28 6.43
CA GLY A 453 -2.28 -10.69 6.31
C GLY A 453 -2.35 -11.30 4.91
N SER A 454 -1.93 -10.59 3.86
CA SER A 454 -1.87 -11.13 2.48
C SER A 454 -0.68 -10.54 1.71
N TYR A 455 -0.29 -11.21 0.61
CA TYR A 455 0.78 -10.81 -0.31
C TYR A 455 2.19 -10.70 0.29
N GLY A 456 2.40 -11.16 1.53
CA GLY A 456 3.65 -10.92 2.26
C GLY A 456 3.83 -9.47 2.70
N SER A 457 2.80 -8.63 2.56
CA SER A 457 2.82 -7.25 3.04
C SER A 457 2.83 -7.22 4.56
N SER A 458 3.82 -6.54 5.13
CA SER A 458 3.93 -6.34 6.57
C SER A 458 3.16 -5.08 6.98
N ILE A 459 2.41 -5.14 8.09
CA ILE A 459 1.82 -3.95 8.70
C ILE A 459 2.73 -3.53 9.85
N ASP A 460 3.67 -2.63 9.55
CA ASP A 460 4.70 -2.24 10.50
C ASP A 460 4.18 -1.30 11.60
N ALA A 461 4.87 -1.29 12.75
CA ALA A 461 4.48 -0.56 13.95
C ALA A 461 4.87 0.92 13.89
N ASP A 462 4.31 1.66 12.94
CA ASP A 462 4.59 3.07 12.68
C ASP A 462 3.73 4.06 13.50
N PHE A 463 4.09 5.33 13.39
CA PHE A 463 3.34 6.44 13.94
C PHE A 463 2.14 6.81 13.06
N SER A 464 1.01 7.11 13.70
CA SER A 464 -0.16 7.66 13.02
C SER A 464 -0.75 8.80 13.84
N SER A 465 -0.73 10.02 13.29
CA SER A 465 -1.28 11.21 13.95
C SER A 465 -2.80 11.14 14.11
N SER A 466 -3.50 10.49 13.18
CA SER A 466 -4.94 10.31 13.27
C SER A 466 -5.31 9.40 14.44
N ARG A 467 -4.58 8.30 14.63
CA ARG A 467 -4.77 7.32 15.72
C ARG A 467 -4.87 7.98 17.09
N LEU A 468 -4.19 9.12 17.31
CA LEU A 468 -4.25 9.89 18.56
C LEU A 468 -5.68 10.26 18.97
N SER A 469 -6.59 10.56 18.03
CA SER A 469 -7.99 10.87 18.37
C SER A 469 -8.73 9.69 19.02
N LEU A 470 -8.32 8.45 18.76
CA LEU A 470 -8.81 7.26 19.48
C LEU A 470 -8.10 7.09 20.83
N LEU A 471 -6.75 7.17 20.85
CA LEU A 471 -5.95 6.95 22.05
C LEU A 471 -6.27 7.98 23.16
N ASP A 472 -6.49 9.24 22.78
CA ASP A 472 -6.88 10.34 23.68
C ASP A 472 -8.30 10.17 24.25
N ARG A 473 -9.06 9.22 23.71
CA ARG A 473 -10.39 8.79 24.19
C ARG A 473 -10.37 7.41 24.85
N GLY A 474 -9.17 6.91 25.17
CA GLY A 474 -8.96 5.69 25.94
C GLY A 474 -9.09 4.40 25.14
N PHE A 475 -9.08 4.45 23.80
CA PHE A 475 -8.91 3.22 23.02
C PHE A 475 -7.50 2.66 23.19
N VAL A 476 -7.40 1.33 23.18
CA VAL A 476 -6.16 0.61 22.89
C VAL A 476 -6.19 0.25 21.41
N TYR A 477 -5.09 0.52 20.70
CA TYR A 477 -4.93 0.15 19.30
C TYR A 477 -3.89 -0.96 19.18
N ALA A 478 -4.24 -2.06 18.51
CA ALA A 478 -3.36 -3.20 18.30
C ALA A 478 -3.30 -3.56 16.82
N ILE A 479 -2.10 -3.90 16.34
CA ILE A 479 -1.84 -4.49 15.04
C ILE A 479 -1.48 -5.95 15.27
N VAL A 480 -2.24 -6.87 14.68
CA VAL A 480 -1.92 -8.30 14.72
C VAL A 480 -1.18 -8.68 13.45
N HIS A 481 0.08 -9.09 13.59
CA HIS A 481 0.98 -9.45 12.50
C HIS A 481 0.75 -10.90 12.05
N VAL A 482 -0.48 -11.18 11.58
CA VAL A 482 -0.96 -12.52 11.21
C VAL A 482 -0.18 -13.14 10.05
N ARG A 483 -0.20 -14.49 9.95
CA ARG A 483 0.31 -15.20 8.77
C ARG A 483 -0.34 -14.72 7.49
N GLY A 484 0.41 -14.79 6.39
CA GLY A 484 0.08 -14.16 5.11
C GLY A 484 0.69 -12.77 4.95
N GLY A 485 1.08 -12.12 6.05
CA GLY A 485 2.00 -10.98 6.05
C GLY A 485 3.47 -11.41 5.94
N GLY A 486 4.39 -10.44 5.96
CA GLY A 486 5.83 -10.65 5.80
C GLY A 486 6.65 -10.55 7.09
N GLU A 487 6.00 -10.36 8.24
CA GLU A 487 6.65 -9.92 9.48
C GLU A 487 7.76 -10.87 9.98
N LEU A 488 7.64 -12.17 9.70
CA LEU A 488 8.63 -13.20 10.03
C LEU A 488 9.30 -13.83 8.80
N GLY A 489 9.31 -13.10 7.67
CA GLY A 489 9.91 -13.51 6.40
C GLY A 489 8.98 -14.35 5.53
N GLN A 490 9.54 -14.88 4.44
CA GLN A 490 8.76 -15.48 3.36
C GLN A 490 7.93 -16.69 3.79
N GLN A 491 8.41 -17.48 4.76
CA GLN A 491 7.65 -18.62 5.28
C GLN A 491 6.37 -18.18 6.01
N TRP A 492 6.38 -17.01 6.66
CA TRP A 492 5.21 -16.43 7.33
C TRP A 492 4.09 -16.10 6.33
N TYR A 493 4.48 -15.58 5.19
CA TYR A 493 3.60 -15.31 4.06
C TYR A 493 3.02 -16.61 3.49
N GLU A 494 3.89 -17.56 3.14
CA GLU A 494 3.46 -18.83 2.56
C GLU A 494 2.55 -19.65 3.50
N ASP A 495 2.71 -19.49 4.82
CA ASP A 495 1.85 -20.13 5.82
C ASP A 495 0.50 -19.43 6.02
N GLY A 496 0.18 -18.36 5.28
CA GLY A 496 -1.12 -17.70 5.24
C GLY A 496 -1.61 -17.42 3.82
N LYS A 497 -1.30 -18.34 2.89
CA LYS A 497 -1.56 -18.24 1.45
C LYS A 497 -2.10 -19.56 0.89
N PHE A 498 -2.76 -19.57 -0.28
CA PHE A 498 -3.31 -20.77 -0.91
C PHE A 498 -4.16 -21.60 0.10
N LEU A 499 -3.93 -22.92 0.18
CA LEU A 499 -4.60 -23.86 1.08
C LEU A 499 -4.22 -23.68 2.57
N LYS A 500 -3.44 -22.64 2.90
CA LYS A 500 -3.15 -22.21 4.27
C LYS A 500 -3.78 -20.86 4.62
N LYS A 501 -4.56 -20.24 3.71
CA LYS A 501 -5.16 -18.91 3.95
C LYS A 501 -5.93 -18.80 5.25
N ARG A 502 -6.56 -19.89 5.70
CA ARG A 502 -7.30 -19.92 6.97
C ARG A 502 -6.46 -19.57 8.19
N ASN A 503 -5.13 -19.74 8.14
CA ASN A 503 -4.24 -19.34 9.22
C ASN A 503 -4.28 -17.83 9.50
N THR A 504 -4.41 -17.00 8.47
CA THR A 504 -4.59 -15.54 8.61
C THR A 504 -5.77 -15.20 9.52
N PHE A 505 -6.91 -15.87 9.31
CA PHE A 505 -8.13 -15.62 10.07
C PHE A 505 -8.04 -16.20 11.49
N ASN A 506 -7.45 -17.40 11.62
CA ASN A 506 -7.23 -18.03 12.92
C ASN A 506 -6.31 -17.20 13.82
N ASP A 507 -5.18 -16.73 13.28
CA ASP A 507 -4.22 -15.90 14.00
C ASP A 507 -4.87 -14.61 14.52
N TYR A 508 -5.67 -13.96 13.66
CA TYR A 508 -6.38 -12.73 14.05
C TYR A 508 -7.35 -12.97 15.21
N LEU A 509 -8.17 -14.02 15.13
CA LEU A 509 -9.17 -14.33 16.15
C LEU A 509 -8.51 -14.78 17.46
N ASP A 510 -7.46 -15.60 17.38
CA ASP A 510 -6.70 -16.07 18.54
C ASP A 510 -5.99 -14.91 19.25
N ALA A 511 -5.45 -13.95 18.48
CA ALA A 511 -4.85 -12.72 19.01
C ALA A 511 -5.89 -11.82 19.69
N CYS A 512 -7.06 -11.63 19.09
CA CYS A 512 -8.17 -10.90 19.72
C CYS A 512 -8.56 -11.53 21.07
N ASP A 513 -8.80 -12.85 21.11
CA ASP A 513 -9.16 -13.57 22.33
C ASP A 513 -8.07 -13.43 23.41
N ALA A 514 -6.79 -13.52 23.02
CA ALA A 514 -5.65 -13.37 23.92
C ALA A 514 -5.49 -11.94 24.46
N LEU A 515 -5.63 -10.90 23.62
CA LEU A 515 -5.54 -9.49 24.04
C LEU A 515 -6.65 -9.14 25.05
N LEU A 516 -7.87 -9.64 24.83
CA LEU A 516 -8.99 -9.47 25.77
C LEU A 516 -8.71 -10.20 27.09
N LYS A 517 -8.20 -11.44 27.03
CA LYS A 517 -7.81 -12.22 28.22
C LYS A 517 -6.69 -11.56 29.02
N LEU A 518 -5.72 -10.93 28.35
CA LEU A 518 -4.65 -10.17 28.98
C LEU A 518 -5.13 -8.84 29.57
N GLY A 519 -6.34 -8.41 29.24
CA GLY A 519 -6.98 -7.22 29.76
C GLY A 519 -6.58 -5.93 29.04
N TYR A 520 -6.16 -6.00 27.78
CA TYR A 520 -5.94 -4.78 26.98
C TYR A 520 -7.25 -4.14 26.50
N GLY A 521 -8.34 -4.92 26.43
CA GLY A 521 -9.66 -4.44 26.05
C GLY A 521 -10.78 -5.00 26.92
N SER A 522 -11.93 -4.34 26.91
CA SER A 522 -13.18 -4.89 27.42
C SER A 522 -13.78 -5.87 26.39
N PRO A 523 -14.19 -7.09 26.80
CA PRO A 523 -14.87 -8.04 25.90
C PRO A 523 -16.14 -7.49 25.25
N SER A 524 -16.80 -6.48 25.85
CA SER A 524 -17.99 -5.86 25.28
C SER A 524 -17.70 -4.71 24.32
N LEU A 525 -16.44 -4.31 24.17
CA LEU A 525 -15.97 -3.14 23.39
C LEU A 525 -14.76 -3.52 22.52
N CYS A 526 -14.76 -4.72 21.95
CA CYS A 526 -13.76 -5.15 20.98
C CYS A 526 -14.21 -4.74 19.56
N TYR A 527 -13.31 -4.12 18.81
CA TYR A 527 -13.56 -3.63 17.46
C TYR A 527 -12.53 -4.19 16.48
N GLY A 528 -12.98 -4.52 15.28
CA GLY A 528 -12.10 -4.99 14.19
C GLY A 528 -11.99 -3.95 13.06
N MET A 529 -10.82 -3.86 12.43
CA MET A 529 -10.62 -3.03 11.24
C MET A 529 -9.65 -3.68 10.26
N GLY A 530 -9.96 -3.60 8.97
CA GLY A 530 -9.10 -4.07 7.90
C GLY A 530 -9.55 -3.56 6.53
N GLY A 531 -8.60 -3.34 5.64
CA GLY A 531 -8.84 -2.79 4.30
C GLY A 531 -8.36 -3.68 3.16
N SER A 532 -9.02 -3.65 2.00
CA SER A 532 -8.67 -4.47 0.84
C SER A 532 -8.69 -5.98 1.17
N ALA A 533 -7.57 -6.69 1.07
CA ALA A 533 -7.43 -8.07 1.58
C ALA A 533 -7.62 -8.17 3.12
N GLY A 534 -7.29 -7.14 3.89
CA GLY A 534 -7.69 -7.04 5.30
C GLY A 534 -9.21 -6.87 5.48
N GLY A 535 -9.91 -6.36 4.47
CA GLY A 535 -11.38 -6.35 4.43
C GLY A 535 -11.97 -7.74 4.22
N MET A 536 -11.28 -8.61 3.47
CA MET A 536 -11.60 -10.05 3.41
C MET A 536 -11.48 -10.66 4.81
N LEU A 537 -10.37 -10.38 5.51
CA LEU A 537 -10.15 -10.82 6.89
C LEU A 537 -11.32 -10.43 7.78
N MET A 538 -11.76 -9.16 7.73
CA MET A 538 -12.93 -8.70 8.48
C MET A 538 -14.20 -9.49 8.11
N GLY A 539 -14.44 -9.71 6.82
CA GLY A 539 -15.59 -10.48 6.34
C GLY A 539 -15.62 -11.92 6.85
N VAL A 540 -14.46 -12.60 6.89
CA VAL A 540 -14.36 -13.96 7.46
C VAL A 540 -14.56 -13.92 8.97
N ALA A 541 -13.88 -13.01 9.66
CA ALA A 541 -13.95 -12.88 11.12
C ALA A 541 -15.39 -12.73 11.63
N ILE A 542 -16.21 -11.89 10.97
CA ILE A 542 -17.60 -11.68 11.38
C ILE A 542 -18.54 -12.82 10.97
N ASN A 543 -18.18 -13.65 9.98
CA ASN A 543 -18.94 -14.85 9.65
C ASN A 543 -18.69 -15.98 10.67
N GLU A 544 -17.45 -16.09 11.15
CA GLU A 544 -17.01 -17.17 12.04
C GLU A 544 -17.24 -16.88 13.53
N ARG A 545 -16.93 -15.66 13.99
CA ARG A 545 -17.01 -15.25 15.41
C ARG A 545 -17.64 -13.85 15.56
N PRO A 546 -18.88 -13.61 15.06
CA PRO A 546 -19.52 -12.30 15.14
C PRO A 546 -19.67 -11.78 16.58
N GLU A 547 -19.80 -12.67 17.57
CA GLU A 547 -20.00 -12.34 18.98
C GLU A 547 -18.76 -11.74 19.64
N LEU A 548 -17.59 -11.87 19.02
CA LEU A 548 -16.34 -11.29 19.51
C LEU A 548 -16.32 -9.77 19.36
N PHE A 549 -17.02 -9.23 18.36
CA PHE A 549 -16.92 -7.82 18.00
C PHE A 549 -18.18 -7.05 18.39
N HIS A 550 -17.98 -5.88 18.99
CA HIS A 550 -19.02 -4.88 19.14
C HIS A 550 -19.25 -4.14 17.81
N GLY A 551 -18.18 -3.73 17.13
CA GLY A 551 -18.25 -3.10 15.82
C GLY A 551 -17.05 -3.40 14.93
N VAL A 552 -17.24 -3.36 13.62
CA VAL A 552 -16.21 -3.63 12.61
C VAL A 552 -16.22 -2.55 11.53
N ILE A 553 -15.03 -2.21 11.04
CA ILE A 553 -14.83 -1.38 9.86
C ILE A 553 -14.16 -2.21 8.77
N ALA A 554 -14.81 -2.33 7.61
CA ALA A 554 -14.27 -3.03 6.45
C ALA A 554 -14.08 -2.03 5.30
N GLN A 555 -12.83 -1.71 5.00
CA GLN A 555 -12.48 -0.69 4.00
C GLN A 555 -12.22 -1.33 2.65
N VAL A 556 -12.87 -0.86 1.57
CA VAL A 556 -12.74 -1.40 0.20
C VAL A 556 -12.57 -2.94 0.18
N PRO A 557 -13.46 -3.72 0.83
CA PRO A 557 -13.13 -5.07 1.26
C PRO A 557 -13.30 -6.10 0.13
N PHE A 558 -12.28 -6.96 -0.08
CA PHE A 558 -12.37 -8.10 -1.00
C PHE A 558 -13.24 -9.20 -0.39
N VAL A 559 -14.50 -9.33 -0.83
CA VAL A 559 -15.51 -10.14 -0.13
C VAL A 559 -16.27 -11.10 -1.03
N ASP A 560 -16.25 -10.89 -2.35
CA ASP A 560 -16.85 -11.80 -3.32
C ASP A 560 -15.80 -12.72 -3.95
N VAL A 561 -14.92 -13.25 -3.09
CA VAL A 561 -13.69 -13.97 -3.44
C VAL A 561 -13.93 -15.01 -4.53
N LEU A 562 -14.89 -15.91 -4.33
CA LEU A 562 -15.08 -17.03 -5.25
C LEU A 562 -15.61 -16.58 -6.61
N THR A 563 -16.53 -15.62 -6.67
CA THR A 563 -17.09 -15.15 -7.93
C THR A 563 -16.07 -14.32 -8.70
N THR A 564 -15.35 -13.42 -8.02
CA THR A 564 -14.29 -12.61 -8.62
C THR A 564 -13.16 -13.50 -9.15
N MET A 565 -12.67 -14.44 -8.35
CA MET A 565 -11.56 -15.33 -8.76
C MET A 565 -11.95 -16.34 -9.85
N LEU A 566 -13.23 -16.49 -10.21
CA LEU A 566 -13.66 -17.29 -11.35
C LEU A 566 -13.68 -16.49 -12.68
N ASP A 567 -13.49 -15.16 -12.64
CA ASP A 567 -13.64 -14.28 -13.80
C ASP A 567 -12.36 -13.47 -14.09
N GLU A 568 -11.55 -13.98 -15.02
CA GLU A 568 -10.31 -13.37 -15.51
C GLU A 568 -10.49 -12.00 -16.18
N SER A 569 -11.73 -11.57 -16.47
CA SER A 569 -11.99 -10.25 -17.04
C SER A 569 -11.87 -9.11 -16.03
N ILE A 570 -11.90 -9.43 -14.72
CA ILE A 570 -11.76 -8.48 -13.62
C ILE A 570 -10.26 -8.22 -13.38
N PRO A 571 -9.83 -6.95 -13.22
CA PRO A 571 -8.45 -6.61 -12.85
C PRO A 571 -7.92 -7.46 -11.69
N LEU A 572 -6.61 -7.73 -11.69
CA LEU A 572 -5.87 -8.53 -10.69
C LEU A 572 -6.11 -10.05 -10.69
N THR A 573 -7.28 -10.54 -11.11
CA THR A 573 -7.67 -11.95 -10.96
C THR A 573 -6.61 -12.97 -11.38
N THR A 574 -6.02 -12.83 -12.56
CA THR A 574 -5.04 -13.80 -13.08
C THR A 574 -3.75 -13.81 -12.26
N GLY A 575 -3.24 -12.63 -11.89
CA GLY A 575 -2.09 -12.51 -10.98
C GLY A 575 -2.38 -13.05 -9.58
N GLU A 576 -3.62 -12.89 -9.10
CA GLU A 576 -4.04 -13.36 -7.77
C GLU A 576 -4.31 -14.87 -7.69
N PHE A 577 -4.29 -15.61 -8.81
CA PHE A 577 -4.22 -17.07 -8.76
C PHE A 577 -2.98 -17.53 -8.02
N GLU A 578 -1.88 -16.78 -8.12
CA GLU A 578 -0.68 -17.05 -7.35
C GLU A 578 -0.80 -16.62 -5.89
N GLU A 579 -1.92 -16.05 -5.40
CA GLU A 579 -2.17 -15.69 -3.99
C GLU A 579 -3.18 -16.64 -3.33
N TRP A 580 -4.38 -16.73 -3.91
CA TRP A 580 -5.50 -17.47 -3.33
C TRP A 580 -5.61 -18.91 -3.87
N GLY A 581 -5.04 -19.15 -5.06
CA GLY A 581 -5.30 -20.32 -5.89
C GLY A 581 -6.24 -20.00 -7.06
N ASN A 582 -6.40 -20.93 -7.98
CA ASN A 582 -7.34 -20.79 -9.11
C ASN A 582 -8.59 -21.64 -8.86
N PRO A 583 -9.78 -21.04 -8.63
CA PRO A 583 -11.00 -21.80 -8.36
C PRO A 583 -11.59 -22.51 -9.59
N GLN A 584 -10.98 -22.37 -10.77
CA GLN A 584 -11.20 -23.30 -11.89
C GLN A 584 -10.71 -24.71 -11.57
N GLU A 585 -9.91 -24.90 -10.51
CA GLU A 585 -9.54 -26.19 -9.95
C GLU A 585 -10.39 -26.48 -8.70
N ILE A 586 -10.95 -27.68 -8.61
CA ILE A 586 -11.92 -28.05 -7.54
C ILE A 586 -11.34 -27.89 -6.12
N GLU A 587 -10.06 -28.20 -5.91
CA GLU A 587 -9.42 -28.11 -4.60
C GLU A 587 -9.42 -26.66 -4.08
N TYR A 588 -9.03 -25.71 -4.94
CA TYR A 588 -9.06 -24.29 -4.63
C TYR A 588 -10.49 -23.74 -4.59
N TYR A 589 -11.40 -24.23 -5.43
CA TYR A 589 -12.81 -23.87 -5.37
C TYR A 589 -13.41 -24.18 -3.99
N ASP A 590 -13.28 -25.42 -3.52
CA ASP A 590 -13.85 -25.86 -2.24
C ASP A 590 -13.19 -25.13 -1.07
N TYR A 591 -11.86 -24.95 -1.12
CA TYR A 591 -11.13 -24.25 -0.08
C TYR A 591 -11.50 -22.76 -0.01
N MET A 592 -11.52 -22.05 -1.14
CA MET A 592 -11.94 -20.64 -1.20
C MET A 592 -13.40 -20.48 -0.80
N LYS A 593 -14.28 -21.36 -1.27
CA LYS A 593 -15.69 -21.35 -0.88
C LYS A 593 -15.86 -21.49 0.64
N SER A 594 -14.96 -22.22 1.33
CA SER A 594 -15.03 -22.39 2.78
C SER A 594 -14.83 -21.11 3.59
N TYR A 595 -14.22 -20.07 3.01
CA TYR A 595 -13.97 -18.81 3.71
C TYR A 595 -14.50 -17.56 2.98
N SER A 596 -14.82 -17.62 1.68
CA SER A 596 -15.32 -16.48 0.90
C SER A 596 -16.44 -15.73 1.64
N PRO A 597 -16.23 -14.45 2.04
CA PRO A 597 -17.15 -13.77 2.94
C PRO A 597 -18.58 -13.67 2.42
N TYR A 598 -18.76 -13.35 1.13
CA TYR A 598 -20.06 -13.25 0.49
C TYR A 598 -20.79 -14.60 0.48
N ASP A 599 -20.09 -15.69 0.17
CA ASP A 599 -20.66 -17.03 0.09
C ASP A 599 -21.09 -17.58 1.46
N ASN A 600 -20.39 -17.17 2.53
CA ASN A 600 -20.60 -17.67 3.90
C ASN A 600 -21.51 -16.79 4.78
N VAL A 601 -22.13 -15.76 4.22
CA VAL A 601 -23.19 -15.02 4.94
C VAL A 601 -24.36 -15.96 5.24
N LYS A 602 -24.76 -16.04 6.51
CA LYS A 602 -25.82 -16.93 7.00
C LYS A 602 -26.76 -16.21 7.96
N ALA A 603 -27.89 -16.83 8.30
CA ALA A 603 -28.84 -16.28 9.25
C ALA A 603 -28.29 -16.34 10.68
N GLN A 604 -27.67 -15.24 11.12
CA GLN A 604 -27.11 -15.07 12.46
C GLN A 604 -27.01 -13.59 12.83
N ASP A 605 -26.65 -13.31 14.08
CA ASP A 605 -26.33 -11.96 14.54
C ASP A 605 -24.94 -11.56 14.05
N TYR A 606 -24.79 -10.34 13.52
CA TYR A 606 -23.54 -9.73 13.08
C TYR A 606 -23.19 -8.50 13.93
N PRO A 607 -21.93 -8.04 14.03
CA PRO A 607 -21.59 -6.83 14.76
C PRO A 607 -22.16 -5.57 14.08
N HIS A 608 -22.06 -4.41 14.75
CA HIS A 608 -22.23 -3.14 14.05
C HIS A 608 -21.16 -3.04 12.94
N LEU A 609 -21.54 -2.70 11.71
CA LEU A 609 -20.63 -2.72 10.57
C LEU A 609 -20.68 -1.42 9.77
N LEU A 610 -19.51 -0.83 9.55
CA LEU A 610 -19.28 0.24 8.57
C LEU A 610 -18.42 -0.32 7.43
N VAL A 611 -18.97 -0.29 6.22
CA VAL A 611 -18.28 -0.70 4.99
C VAL A 611 -18.01 0.54 4.15
N THR A 612 -16.76 0.74 3.73
CA THR A 612 -16.41 1.81 2.80
C THR A 612 -15.97 1.25 1.45
N THR A 613 -16.21 1.96 0.36
CA THR A 613 -15.74 1.60 -0.98
C THR A 613 -15.63 2.83 -1.89
N GLY A 614 -14.94 2.72 -3.03
CA GLY A 614 -14.91 3.77 -4.07
C GLY A 614 -15.48 3.28 -5.39
N LEU A 615 -16.26 4.09 -6.10
CA LEU A 615 -16.84 3.74 -7.41
C LEU A 615 -15.75 3.46 -8.47
N HIS A 616 -14.63 4.19 -8.39
CA HIS A 616 -13.52 4.10 -9.34
C HIS A 616 -12.39 3.18 -8.86
N ASP A 617 -12.63 2.37 -7.82
CA ASP A 617 -11.64 1.44 -7.31
C ASP A 617 -11.22 0.42 -8.38
N SER A 618 -9.91 0.31 -8.57
CA SER A 618 -9.27 -0.60 -9.53
C SER A 618 -8.63 -1.83 -8.90
N GLN A 619 -8.56 -1.94 -7.57
CA GLN A 619 -8.15 -3.18 -6.89
C GLN A 619 -9.38 -4.02 -6.53
N VAL A 620 -10.24 -3.48 -5.67
CA VAL A 620 -11.46 -4.17 -5.22
C VAL A 620 -12.65 -3.49 -5.87
N GLN A 621 -13.43 -4.24 -6.63
CA GLN A 621 -14.48 -3.63 -7.42
C GLN A 621 -15.67 -3.24 -6.52
N TYR A 622 -16.23 -2.04 -6.71
CA TYR A 622 -17.25 -1.46 -5.81
C TYR A 622 -18.48 -2.35 -5.58
N TRP A 623 -18.80 -3.25 -6.53
CA TRP A 623 -19.93 -4.15 -6.41
C TRP A 623 -19.72 -5.23 -5.35
N GLU A 624 -18.48 -5.60 -5.02
CA GLU A 624 -18.21 -6.62 -4.00
C GLU A 624 -18.78 -6.21 -2.63
N PRO A 625 -18.38 -5.07 -2.02
CA PRO A 625 -18.99 -4.60 -0.79
C PRO A 625 -20.48 -4.29 -0.93
N ALA A 626 -20.94 -3.78 -2.10
CA ALA A 626 -22.36 -3.50 -2.32
C ALA A 626 -23.23 -4.76 -2.26
N LYS A 627 -22.81 -5.83 -2.93
CA LYS A 627 -23.45 -7.16 -2.89
C LYS A 627 -23.40 -7.76 -1.50
N TRP A 628 -22.26 -7.65 -0.83
CA TRP A 628 -22.07 -8.18 0.51
C TRP A 628 -22.98 -7.52 1.53
N VAL A 629 -23.09 -6.19 1.51
CA VAL A 629 -24.02 -5.44 2.36
C VAL A 629 -25.47 -5.81 2.05
N ALA A 630 -25.84 -5.92 0.76
CA ALA A 630 -27.19 -6.35 0.39
C ALA A 630 -27.56 -7.72 0.95
N LYS A 631 -26.65 -8.70 0.86
CA LYS A 631 -26.86 -10.07 1.37
C LYS A 631 -26.82 -10.14 2.91
N LEU A 632 -25.93 -9.40 3.56
CA LEU A 632 -25.94 -9.25 5.02
C LEU A 632 -27.27 -8.69 5.51
N ARG A 633 -27.78 -7.64 4.86
CA ARG A 633 -29.05 -7.01 5.20
C ARG A 633 -30.24 -7.95 5.00
N GLU A 634 -30.16 -8.86 4.03
CA GLU A 634 -31.16 -9.92 3.82
C GLU A 634 -31.16 -10.97 4.93
N LEU A 635 -29.99 -11.42 5.38
CA LEU A 635 -29.87 -12.63 6.19
C LEU A 635 -29.63 -12.40 7.68
N LYS A 636 -29.06 -11.27 8.10
CA LYS A 636 -28.76 -11.00 9.52
C LYS A 636 -30.03 -11.04 10.39
N THR A 637 -29.91 -11.57 11.61
CA THR A 637 -31.04 -11.70 12.56
C THR A 637 -31.11 -10.61 13.61
N ASP A 638 -30.00 -9.91 13.86
CA ASP A 638 -29.92 -8.81 14.81
C ASP A 638 -30.43 -7.47 14.21
N GLN A 639 -30.48 -6.43 15.04
CA GLN A 639 -30.91 -5.07 14.64
C GLN A 639 -29.76 -4.04 14.72
N ARG A 640 -28.50 -4.48 14.76
CA ARG A 640 -27.32 -3.60 14.77
C ARG A 640 -27.13 -2.92 13.42
N LEU A 641 -26.36 -1.84 13.46
CA LEU A 641 -26.09 -0.97 12.31
C LEU A 641 -25.32 -1.70 11.22
N LEU A 642 -25.71 -1.46 9.97
CA LEU A 642 -25.01 -1.93 8.77
C LEU A 642 -25.03 -0.81 7.73
N LEU A 643 -23.88 -0.16 7.56
CA LEU A 643 -23.70 1.02 6.72
C LEU A 643 -22.78 0.71 5.55
N LEU A 644 -23.15 1.17 4.35
CA LEU A 644 -22.26 1.23 3.19
C LEU A 644 -22.05 2.70 2.81
N CYS A 645 -20.79 3.11 2.78
CA CYS A 645 -20.36 4.43 2.36
C CYS A 645 -19.51 4.30 1.09
N THR A 646 -20.11 4.64 -0.04
CA THR A 646 -19.45 4.65 -1.35
C THR A 646 -19.00 6.05 -1.69
N ASP A 647 -17.69 6.26 -1.81
CA ASP A 647 -17.16 7.47 -2.41
C ASP A 647 -17.38 7.41 -3.93
N MET A 648 -18.13 8.38 -4.45
CA MET A 648 -18.53 8.40 -5.86
C MET A 648 -17.46 9.00 -6.78
N ASP A 649 -16.43 9.65 -6.21
CA ASP A 649 -15.44 10.44 -6.93
C ASP A 649 -14.03 9.83 -6.90
N SER A 650 -13.81 8.82 -6.04
CA SER A 650 -12.51 8.19 -5.84
C SER A 650 -12.52 6.66 -5.95
N GLY A 651 -11.32 6.10 -5.96
CA GLY A 651 -11.04 4.67 -6.02
C GLY A 651 -10.43 4.14 -4.73
N HIS A 652 -9.46 3.23 -4.86
CA HIS A 652 -8.98 2.41 -3.72
C HIS A 652 -8.41 3.22 -2.55
N GLY A 653 -7.72 4.32 -2.83
CA GLY A 653 -7.09 5.17 -1.81
C GLY A 653 -8.03 6.21 -1.21
N GLY A 654 -9.29 6.27 -1.66
CA GLY A 654 -10.24 7.30 -1.27
C GLY A 654 -9.88 8.69 -1.83
N LYS A 655 -10.41 9.73 -1.20
CA LYS A 655 -10.19 11.13 -1.59
C LYS A 655 -8.71 11.48 -1.57
N SER A 656 -8.25 12.20 -2.60
CA SER A 656 -6.89 12.76 -2.65
C SER A 656 -6.79 14.10 -1.95
N GLY A 657 -5.57 14.48 -1.60
CA GLY A 657 -5.27 15.75 -0.93
C GLY A 657 -4.90 15.56 0.53
N ARG A 658 -4.20 16.56 1.05
CA ARG A 658 -3.60 16.59 2.37
C ARG A 658 -4.63 16.51 3.50
N PHE A 659 -5.80 17.11 3.34
CA PHE A 659 -6.83 17.20 4.39
C PHE A 659 -8.07 16.37 4.05
N LYS A 660 -8.54 16.42 2.79
CA LYS A 660 -9.75 15.69 2.35
C LYS A 660 -9.72 14.19 2.63
N SER A 661 -8.54 13.56 2.54
CA SER A 661 -8.35 12.13 2.84
C SER A 661 -8.76 11.76 4.28
N TYR A 662 -8.66 12.70 5.24
CA TYR A 662 -9.03 12.46 6.63
C TYR A 662 -10.52 12.54 6.92
N GLU A 663 -11.36 12.97 5.97
CA GLU A 663 -12.82 12.94 6.15
C GLU A 663 -13.34 11.50 6.35
N GLY A 664 -12.77 10.55 5.61
CA GLY A 664 -13.07 9.12 5.76
C GLY A 664 -12.62 8.57 7.12
N VAL A 665 -11.40 8.90 7.54
CA VAL A 665 -10.86 8.50 8.86
C VAL A 665 -11.72 9.08 10.00
N ALA A 666 -12.15 10.34 9.87
CA ALA A 666 -13.02 10.98 10.86
C ALA A 666 -14.39 10.31 10.94
N LEU A 667 -14.98 9.90 9.80
CA LEU A 667 -16.23 9.13 9.76
C LEU A 667 -16.08 7.78 10.49
N GLU A 668 -15.03 7.05 10.16
CA GLU A 668 -14.69 5.75 10.75
C GLU A 668 -14.50 5.85 12.25
N PHE A 669 -13.73 6.83 12.72
CA PHE A 669 -13.50 7.01 14.16
C PHE A 669 -14.75 7.51 14.88
N ALA A 670 -15.54 8.39 14.26
CA ALA A 670 -16.82 8.82 14.83
C ALA A 670 -17.78 7.63 15.00
N PHE A 671 -17.78 6.68 14.06
CA PHE A 671 -18.55 5.44 14.18
C PHE A 671 -18.10 4.61 15.39
N LEU A 672 -16.79 4.33 15.53
CA LEU A 672 -16.26 3.55 16.66
C LEU A 672 -16.50 4.23 18.01
N ILE A 673 -16.17 5.52 18.11
CA ILE A 673 -16.33 6.30 19.34
C ILE A 673 -17.81 6.43 19.70
N GLY A 674 -18.68 6.68 18.72
CA GLY A 674 -20.11 6.79 18.94
C GLY A 674 -20.74 5.50 19.46
N LEU A 675 -20.28 4.34 18.96
CA LEU A 675 -20.68 3.04 19.52
C LEU A 675 -20.14 2.83 20.94
N ALA A 676 -18.86 3.12 21.18
CA ALA A 676 -18.22 2.92 22.48
C ALA A 676 -18.85 3.79 23.59
N GLN A 677 -19.32 4.99 23.23
CA GLN A 677 -19.99 5.92 24.14
C GLN A 677 -21.50 5.67 24.23
N GLY A 678 -22.05 4.78 23.39
CA GLY A 678 -23.49 4.57 23.29
C GLY A 678 -24.24 5.82 22.84
N THR A 679 -23.63 6.67 22.01
CA THR A 679 -24.27 7.86 21.41
C THR A 679 -24.76 7.60 20.00
N LEU A 680 -24.31 6.51 19.36
CA LEU A 680 -24.76 6.05 18.06
C LEU A 680 -25.71 4.86 18.22
N HIS A 681 -26.96 5.00 17.76
CA HIS A 681 -28.00 3.98 17.89
C HIS A 681 -28.60 3.63 16.52
N SER A 682 -29.19 2.44 16.43
CA SER A 682 -30.11 2.10 15.34
C SER A 682 -31.31 3.04 15.37
N ALA A 683 -31.60 3.66 14.22
CA ALA A 683 -32.74 4.55 14.02
C ALA A 683 -34.10 3.85 14.13
#